data_AF-A0A9N9BQM7-F1
#
_entry.id   AF-A0A9N9BQM7-F1
#
_cell.length_a   1.000
_cell.length_b   1.000
_cell.length_c   1.000
_cell.angle_alpha   90.00
_cell.angle_beta   90.00
_cell.angle_gamma   90.00
#
_symmetry.space_group_name_H-M   'P 1'
#
loop_
_entity.id
_entity.type
_entity.pdbx_description
1 polymer ?
#
loop_
_entity_poly.entity_id
_entity_poly.type
_entity_poly.pdbx_seq_one_letter_code
_entity_poly.pdbx_strand_id
1 'polypeptide(L)'
;MKQHKVQFLATTLDTSSVNTNVNKATARNDFNSHSDRDLRPASTMPRGHFGISVFNTRDISKYQIFSDDYFDRTFAQQAATSKREQLLRKLMGILAASVIGALLFYIWFTSNRDLSSSSSKIRSSASSALPPYISDQISLYRILGNDLPPRHKTGQTLQNVKFILDNEPKFPNTKKWWILNRIVDREYEETLIALLDERKQDYIRIPFKAEEYLRQDFRLEDFPEPDFFHSDEYKRFSKVAKLRTLDYTYHEKNLYAMNNNGGRNIALFHGKAEPRTRWIMPFDGNCFLTANAFAEILSRLEEWGDRYKYFIVPMARLLNNTNLLTGPDSRPITPEEPQIIFRNDAEDSFDPKMRYGRRSKLELLWRLGVISSHKILNKAVVPWETQEMHFSREKNHYKSIGWVFRLFSGQALQEENKKEASSLRAFNRLLAIQNFLDGIDEKLARAQGFDSKRLFQYDEKLLNRARFHHWSGDAKISRVIKHLISKADNVISSVMTMFRESDLQINDNSATYYELRDSNKELSPSINTTNSENYTDVTPIETVHNENFVVDDSIKRELPSSSSSSETPTLTKEKMILPEKISLSVLFENVTTLTLAHYFSSHKTYVRWAANLIRTFLLSSYSIGDQNDFEVTRYRTDLEAVNDEGYSFPNLNMVPRALPKPLKYKSPKFLQELHEVNPSGFLDACRLLYRAQALTHKEYTDLISIASDWLEYLVNSPKGINIAQLPDHRSTLYDLQVTSLAGFVDDLRLYLRVVNRLRMRIRKHFYIANGANPSSITQPQEIKLVQNEIKQGRIKVSEFSEYEFRYTTLNLQYWMLLTRGIQNIGVGADLWQYTAKEGQRLSRAMMGHLGLNDGRLEDDMLKPLLHIAQTAHQASDEKRGIWHEHGDEHDYFQHFLKNIGGKMDIFKNNYPSSDSIIDLRVGIGAEARRQGIPPFWMLGVA
;
A
#
# COMPACT_ATOMS: atom_id res chain seq x y z
N MET A 1 -2.70 -37.15 -28.42
CA MET A 1 -2.67 -37.44 -29.88
C MET A 1 -4.10 -37.76 -30.33
N LYS A 2 -4.41 -37.58 -31.62
CA LYS A 2 -5.76 -37.34 -32.18
C LYS A 2 -6.37 -36.01 -31.75
N GLN A 3 -7.07 -35.38 -32.70
CA GLN A 3 -7.70 -34.06 -32.61
C GLN A 3 -9.22 -34.25 -32.59
N HIS A 4 -9.97 -33.29 -32.07
CA HIS A 4 -11.29 -32.96 -32.63
C HIS A 4 -11.44 -31.44 -32.73
N LYS A 5 -11.90 -30.98 -33.91
CA LYS A 5 -12.26 -29.58 -34.16
C LYS A 5 -13.67 -29.33 -33.59
N VAL A 6 -13.91 -28.11 -33.11
CA VAL A 6 -15.27 -27.56 -32.97
C VAL A 6 -15.38 -26.39 -33.94
N GLN A 7 -16.48 -26.32 -34.69
CA GLN A 7 -16.69 -25.31 -35.72
C GLN A 7 -17.27 -24.03 -35.11
N PHE A 8 -16.75 -22.87 -35.56
CA PHE A 8 -17.48 -21.61 -35.43
C PHE A 8 -18.63 -21.58 -36.44
N LEU A 9 -19.84 -21.28 -35.97
CA LEU A 9 -20.95 -20.89 -36.84
C LEU A 9 -20.87 -19.38 -37.08
N ALA A 10 -20.72 -18.98 -38.35
CA ALA A 10 -20.82 -17.59 -38.78
C ALA A 10 -22.20 -17.36 -39.39
N THR A 11 -22.97 -16.42 -38.83
CA THR A 11 -24.23 -15.95 -39.42
C THR A 11 -24.01 -14.61 -40.10
N THR A 12 -23.76 -14.65 -41.40
CA THR A 12 -23.93 -13.51 -42.31
C THR A 12 -25.41 -13.36 -42.65
N LEU A 13 -25.96 -12.16 -42.51
CA LEU A 13 -27.19 -11.75 -43.19
C LEU A 13 -27.04 -10.30 -43.67
N ASP A 14 -27.82 -9.96 -44.69
CA ASP A 14 -27.35 -9.06 -45.75
C ASP A 14 -27.82 -7.60 -45.64
N THR A 15 -27.28 -6.78 -46.53
CA THR A 15 -27.51 -5.34 -46.66
C THR A 15 -28.73 -5.01 -47.52
N SER A 16 -29.55 -4.05 -47.07
CA SER A 16 -30.40 -3.27 -47.98
C SER A 16 -30.71 -1.88 -47.40
N SER A 17 -30.49 -0.86 -48.22
CA SER A 17 -30.70 0.57 -48.01
C SER A 17 -32.12 1.00 -47.58
N VAL A 18 -32.25 2.18 -46.94
CA VAL A 18 -33.03 3.30 -47.52
C VAL A 18 -32.68 4.67 -46.87
N ASN A 19 -32.94 5.73 -47.64
CA ASN A 19 -32.51 7.12 -47.52
C ASN A 19 -32.83 7.92 -46.23
N THR A 20 -31.87 8.82 -45.91
CA THR A 20 -31.99 10.22 -45.44
C THR A 20 -33.28 10.73 -44.80
N ASN A 21 -33.13 11.43 -43.66
CA ASN A 21 -33.50 12.85 -43.63
C ASN A 21 -32.69 13.68 -42.62
N VAL A 22 -32.61 15.00 -42.84
CA VAL A 22 -31.83 15.95 -42.03
C VAL A 22 -32.76 16.88 -41.28
N ASN A 23 -32.39 17.31 -40.07
CA ASN A 23 -32.95 18.53 -39.46
C ASN A 23 -31.90 19.32 -38.66
N LYS A 24 -32.06 20.65 -38.63
CA LYS A 24 -31.15 21.62 -38.01
C LYS A 24 -31.92 22.58 -37.09
N ALA A 25 -31.33 22.94 -35.95
CA ALA A 25 -31.51 24.23 -35.27
C ALA A 25 -30.21 24.50 -34.47
N THR A 26 -29.47 25.62 -34.50
CA THR A 26 -29.63 27.07 -34.81
C THR A 26 -29.87 28.01 -33.62
N ALA A 27 -28.77 28.39 -32.96
CA ALA A 27 -28.49 29.69 -32.31
C ALA A 27 -26.95 29.76 -32.20
N ARG A 28 -26.17 30.68 -32.79
CA ARG A 28 -26.30 32.12 -33.09
C ARG A 28 -26.37 33.00 -31.84
N ASN A 29 -25.23 33.61 -31.51
CA ASN A 29 -25.12 35.03 -31.18
C ASN A 29 -23.69 35.50 -31.53
N ASP A 30 -23.58 36.72 -32.04
CA ASP A 30 -22.39 37.28 -32.68
C ASP A 30 -22.04 38.64 -32.06
N PHE A 31 -20.76 39.01 -32.08
CA PHE A 31 -20.17 40.37 -32.04
C PHE A 31 -20.85 41.47 -31.15
N ASN A 32 -20.12 42.14 -30.26
CA ASN A 32 -19.12 43.12 -30.72
C ASN A 32 -18.11 43.60 -29.66
N SER A 33 -17.02 44.20 -30.14
CA SER A 33 -15.98 44.89 -29.36
C SER A 33 -16.05 46.41 -29.54
N HIS A 34 -15.69 47.22 -28.53
CA HIS A 34 -15.24 48.62 -28.72
C HIS A 34 -14.29 49.07 -27.58
N SER A 35 -13.71 50.27 -27.72
CA SER A 35 -12.39 50.68 -27.21
C SER A 35 -12.36 51.71 -26.06
N ASP A 36 -11.21 51.78 -25.39
CA ASP A 36 -10.55 52.92 -24.70
C ASP A 36 -11.35 53.96 -23.87
N ARG A 37 -10.91 54.22 -22.62
CA ARG A 37 -10.08 55.41 -22.25
C ARG A 37 -9.90 55.61 -20.72
N ASP A 38 -8.63 55.53 -20.29
CA ASP A 38 -7.83 56.56 -19.59
C ASP A 38 -8.29 57.37 -18.33
N LEU A 39 -7.27 57.87 -17.60
CA LEU A 39 -7.24 59.03 -16.66
C LEU A 39 -7.78 58.97 -15.19
N ARG A 40 -6.87 58.57 -14.27
CA ARG A 40 -6.25 59.40 -13.19
C ARG A 40 -7.08 59.92 -11.95
N PRO A 41 -6.42 60.37 -10.84
CA PRO A 41 -6.88 60.08 -9.46
C PRO A 41 -6.94 61.28 -8.45
N ALA A 42 -6.88 60.95 -7.14
CA ALA A 42 -6.87 61.78 -5.91
C ALA A 42 -8.29 62.09 -5.34
N SER A 43 -8.52 62.31 -4.03
CA SER A 43 -7.69 62.31 -2.79
C SER A 43 -8.48 61.65 -1.61
N THR A 44 -8.27 61.75 -0.28
CA THR A 44 -7.41 62.58 0.61
C THR A 44 -7.17 61.87 1.98
N MET A 45 -6.27 62.41 2.81
CA MET A 45 -6.17 62.27 4.30
C MET A 45 -6.82 63.54 4.97
N PRO A 46 -6.98 63.72 6.32
CA PRO A 46 -6.27 63.06 7.44
C PRO A 46 -7.03 62.77 8.79
N ARG A 47 -6.35 61.99 9.66
CA ARG A 47 -6.22 62.05 11.15
C ARG A 47 -7.43 62.31 12.09
N GLY A 48 -7.60 61.38 13.05
CA GLY A 48 -8.13 61.58 14.42
C GLY A 48 -7.21 60.93 15.48
N HIS A 49 -7.48 61.01 16.79
CA HIS A 49 -6.56 60.58 17.87
C HIS A 49 -7.22 59.83 19.06
N PHE A 50 -6.38 59.09 19.81
CA PHE A 50 -6.56 58.47 21.15
C PHE A 50 -7.54 57.29 21.32
N GLY A 51 -7.18 56.38 22.26
CA GLY A 51 -8.00 55.24 22.72
C GLY A 51 -7.17 53.98 23.02
N ILE A 52 -7.00 53.60 24.30
CA ILE A 52 -6.13 52.49 24.76
C ILE A 52 -6.95 51.22 25.09
N SER A 53 -6.32 50.04 24.99
CA SER A 53 -6.57 48.74 25.67
C SER A 53 -7.22 47.53 24.95
N VAL A 54 -6.41 46.45 24.91
CA VAL A 54 -6.70 45.04 25.33
C VAL A 54 -7.81 44.20 24.63
N PHE A 55 -7.33 43.31 23.74
CA PHE A 55 -7.70 41.88 23.51
C PHE A 55 -9.15 41.36 23.42
N ASN A 56 -9.41 40.76 22.24
CA ASN A 56 -10.13 39.49 21.97
C ASN A 56 -11.57 39.27 22.46
N THR A 57 -12.48 39.03 21.50
CA THR A 57 -12.86 37.63 21.16
C THR A 57 -13.53 37.49 19.78
N ARG A 58 -13.39 36.29 19.20
CA ARG A 58 -14.29 35.61 18.23
C ARG A 58 -14.61 36.23 16.84
N ASP A 59 -14.03 35.56 15.84
CA ASP A 59 -14.74 34.74 14.83
C ASP A 59 -14.94 35.18 13.36
N ILE A 60 -14.84 34.14 12.51
CA ILE A 60 -15.46 33.91 11.19
C ILE A 60 -15.01 34.74 9.95
N SER A 61 -14.75 33.98 8.88
CA SER A 61 -14.69 34.37 7.45
C SER A 61 -13.50 35.19 6.94
N LYS A 62 -12.52 34.48 6.37
CA LYS A 62 -12.36 34.39 4.90
C LYS A 62 -11.29 33.36 4.52
N TYR A 63 -11.72 32.27 3.87
CA TYR A 63 -10.79 31.41 3.13
C TYR A 63 -10.38 32.12 1.84
N GLN A 64 -9.09 32.39 1.69
CA GLN A 64 -8.49 32.81 0.44
C GLN A 64 -7.49 31.72 0.00
N ILE A 65 -7.45 31.41 -1.29
CA ILE A 65 -6.66 30.30 -1.83
C ILE A 65 -5.18 30.69 -1.79
N PHE A 66 -4.38 29.99 -0.98
CA PHE A 66 -2.93 30.17 -0.90
C PHE A 66 -2.17 28.99 -1.52
N SER A 67 -1.19 29.32 -2.35
CA SER A 67 -0.34 28.39 -3.11
C SER A 67 0.93 28.00 -2.37
N ASP A 68 1.31 26.71 -2.45
CA ASP A 68 2.64 26.06 -2.34
C ASP A 68 3.66 26.45 -1.22
N ASP A 69 3.60 27.62 -0.60
CA ASP A 69 4.69 28.25 0.19
C ASP A 69 4.80 27.73 1.64
N TYR A 70 3.90 26.87 2.11
CA TYR A 70 3.94 26.37 3.49
C TYR A 70 5.03 25.31 3.73
N PHE A 71 5.67 24.82 2.65
CA PHE A 71 6.75 23.82 2.72
C PHE A 71 8.04 24.34 3.38
N ASP A 72 8.26 25.66 3.40
CA ASP A 72 9.50 26.23 3.94
C ASP A 72 9.56 26.27 5.49
N ARG A 73 8.45 26.06 6.20
CA ARG A 73 8.41 26.25 7.66
C ARG A 73 9.19 25.22 8.49
N THR A 74 9.49 24.03 7.96
CA THR A 74 10.36 23.05 8.64
C THR A 74 11.86 23.34 8.53
N PHE A 75 12.29 24.27 7.66
CA PHE A 75 13.68 24.78 7.69
C PHE A 75 14.02 25.48 9.02
N ALA A 76 13.03 25.83 9.85
CA ALA A 76 13.22 26.28 11.23
C ALA A 76 14.07 25.31 12.08
N GLN A 77 14.05 24.00 11.82
CA GLN A 77 14.93 23.05 12.50
C GLN A 77 16.39 23.11 11.98
N GLN A 78 16.61 23.37 10.69
CA GLN A 78 17.96 23.55 10.14
C GLN A 78 18.65 24.85 10.62
N ALA A 79 17.88 25.86 11.03
CA ALA A 79 18.42 27.05 11.67
C ALA A 79 19.20 26.71 12.97
N ALA A 80 18.77 25.68 13.71
CA ALA A 80 19.45 25.22 14.92
C ALA A 80 20.82 24.59 14.63
N THR A 81 20.93 23.79 13.57
CA THR A 81 22.22 23.21 13.13
C THR A 81 23.23 24.26 12.68
N SER A 82 22.79 25.40 12.13
CA SER A 82 23.72 26.46 11.66
C SER A 82 24.61 27.04 12.77
N LYS A 83 24.11 27.09 14.02
CA LYS A 83 24.91 27.53 15.18
C LYS A 83 26.08 26.57 15.49
N ARG A 84 25.91 25.27 15.19
CA ARG A 84 26.96 24.25 15.40
C ARG A 84 28.04 24.33 14.31
N GLU A 85 27.66 24.61 13.07
CA GLU A 85 28.62 24.88 12.00
C GLU A 85 29.43 26.16 12.23
N GLN A 86 28.81 27.25 12.68
CA GLN A 86 29.53 28.52 12.91
C GLN A 86 30.65 28.38 13.94
N LEU A 87 30.51 27.48 14.92
CA LEU A 87 31.56 27.16 15.88
C LEU A 87 32.74 26.43 15.21
N LEU A 88 32.45 25.41 14.40
CA LEU A 88 33.46 24.64 13.65
C LEU A 88 34.20 25.51 12.62
N ARG A 89 33.50 26.42 11.93
CA ARG A 89 34.11 27.37 10.98
C ARG A 89 35.11 28.31 11.66
N LYS A 90 34.87 28.73 12.91
CA LYS A 90 35.85 29.52 13.69
C LYS A 90 37.11 28.72 14.03
N LEU A 91 36.95 27.46 14.45
CA LEU A 91 38.10 26.57 14.74
C LEU A 91 38.93 26.29 13.48
N MET A 92 38.28 25.97 12.35
CA MET A 92 38.96 25.75 11.07
C MET A 92 39.68 27.02 10.55
N GLY A 93 39.14 28.21 10.82
CA GLY A 93 39.80 29.47 10.45
C GLY A 93 41.12 29.69 11.19
N ILE A 94 41.18 29.36 12.48
CA ILE A 94 42.41 29.43 13.29
C ILE A 94 43.45 28.42 12.78
N LEU A 95 43.02 27.21 12.41
CA LEU A 95 43.88 26.15 11.89
C LEU A 95 44.41 26.46 10.47
N ALA A 96 43.59 27.09 9.63
CA ALA A 96 44.03 27.58 8.31
C ALA A 96 45.05 28.72 8.44
N ALA A 97 44.84 29.66 9.36
CA ALA A 97 45.76 30.79 9.57
C ALA A 97 47.16 30.34 10.04
N SER A 98 47.24 29.34 10.92
CA SER A 98 48.53 28.80 11.39
C SER A 98 49.25 27.98 10.31
N VAL A 99 48.52 27.21 9.48
CA VAL A 99 49.11 26.54 8.30
C VAL A 99 49.64 27.56 7.29
N ILE A 100 48.92 28.65 7.01
CA ILE A 100 49.37 29.71 6.10
C ILE A 100 50.63 30.40 6.65
N GLY A 101 50.71 30.65 7.97
CA GLY A 101 51.91 31.18 8.61
C GLY A 101 53.15 30.29 8.39
N ALA A 102 53.00 28.97 8.56
CA ALA A 102 54.08 28.01 8.30
C ALA A 102 54.47 27.93 6.81
N LEU A 103 53.50 28.03 5.89
CA LEU A 103 53.74 28.00 4.45
C LEU A 103 54.45 29.27 3.95
N LEU A 104 54.11 30.44 4.49
CA LEU A 104 54.83 31.69 4.19
C LEU A 104 56.24 31.68 4.78
N PHE A 105 56.45 31.10 5.96
CA PHE A 105 57.78 30.88 6.52
C PHE A 105 58.62 29.90 5.68
N TYR A 106 58.00 28.88 5.08
CA TYR A 106 58.65 27.95 4.15
C TYR A 106 58.98 28.56 2.78
N ILE A 107 58.14 29.46 2.25
CA ILE A 107 58.39 30.14 0.96
C ILE A 107 59.42 31.28 1.12
N TRP A 108 59.37 32.02 2.23
CA TRP A 108 60.46 32.93 2.62
C TRP A 108 61.73 32.16 3.02
N PHE A 109 61.57 30.88 3.38
CA PHE A 109 62.55 29.77 3.48
C PHE A 109 63.36 29.49 2.19
N THR A 110 63.83 30.54 1.53
CA THR A 110 65.04 30.58 0.70
C THR A 110 65.18 29.45 -0.34
N SER A 111 64.78 29.63 -1.60
CA SER A 111 64.63 30.86 -2.39
C SER A 111 65.86 31.80 -2.42
N ASN A 112 66.93 31.46 -1.69
CA ASN A 112 68.26 32.11 -1.73
C ASN A 112 69.33 31.00 -1.78
N ARG A 113 69.44 30.33 -2.93
CA ARG A 113 70.64 29.57 -3.32
C ARG A 113 70.68 29.46 -4.85
N ASP A 114 71.78 29.93 -5.42
CA ASP A 114 71.82 30.50 -6.77
C ASP A 114 72.51 29.62 -7.84
N LEU A 115 72.23 29.98 -9.10
CA LEU A 115 73.09 29.87 -10.29
C LEU A 115 73.85 28.54 -10.56
N SER A 116 73.57 27.88 -11.71
CA SER A 116 74.32 28.14 -12.98
C SER A 116 74.16 27.07 -14.10
N SER A 117 74.20 27.55 -15.35
CA SER A 117 74.75 26.93 -16.58
C SER A 117 74.20 25.63 -17.24
N SER A 118 73.69 25.83 -18.47
CA SER A 118 74.16 25.21 -19.75
C SER A 118 73.79 23.78 -20.22
N SER A 119 73.46 23.72 -21.53
CA SER A 119 73.48 22.57 -22.48
C SER A 119 72.36 21.51 -22.38
N SER A 120 72.00 20.76 -23.46
CA SER A 120 71.94 21.09 -24.90
C SER A 120 71.04 20.08 -25.68
N LYS A 121 70.60 20.47 -26.89
CA LYS A 121 70.16 19.67 -28.07
C LYS A 121 69.54 18.26 -27.86
N ILE A 122 68.38 18.05 -28.48
CA ILE A 122 68.25 17.23 -29.72
C ILE A 122 66.87 17.48 -30.39
N ARG A 123 66.81 17.36 -31.72
CA ARG A 123 65.56 17.34 -32.52
C ARG A 123 65.25 15.89 -32.94
N SER A 124 63.98 15.52 -32.97
CA SER A 124 63.45 14.64 -34.02
C SER A 124 62.09 15.18 -34.47
N SER A 125 61.83 15.15 -35.77
CA SER A 125 60.67 15.77 -36.40
C SER A 125 59.56 14.77 -36.72
N ALA A 126 58.36 15.28 -36.96
CA ALA A 126 57.20 14.48 -37.33
C ALA A 126 57.43 13.62 -38.59
N SER A 127 56.75 12.48 -38.63
CA SER A 127 56.42 11.76 -39.86
C SER A 127 54.92 11.48 -39.85
N SER A 128 54.21 12.01 -40.84
CA SER A 128 52.77 11.81 -41.02
C SER A 128 52.51 10.71 -42.04
N ALA A 129 51.60 9.79 -41.70
CA ALA A 129 50.99 8.84 -42.62
C ALA A 129 49.47 8.83 -42.41
N LEU A 130 48.72 8.63 -43.49
CA LEU A 130 47.27 8.89 -43.56
C LEU A 130 46.42 7.70 -43.06
N PRO A 131 45.11 7.90 -42.78
CA PRO A 131 44.41 7.15 -41.75
C PRO A 131 43.77 5.84 -42.21
N PRO A 132 43.44 4.92 -41.27
CA PRO A 132 42.45 3.89 -41.52
C PRO A 132 41.08 4.55 -41.70
N TYR A 133 40.50 4.35 -42.88
CA TYR A 133 39.17 4.76 -43.35
C TYR A 133 38.14 5.03 -42.21
N ILE A 134 37.97 6.30 -41.81
CA ILE A 134 36.95 6.68 -40.82
C ILE A 134 35.59 6.52 -41.49
N SER A 135 34.82 5.53 -41.02
CA SER A 135 33.50 5.24 -41.54
C SER A 135 32.45 6.13 -40.86
N ASP A 136 31.84 7.05 -41.61
CA ASP A 136 30.83 7.99 -41.10
C ASP A 136 29.44 7.34 -40.86
N GLN A 137 29.38 6.06 -40.52
CA GLN A 137 28.09 5.38 -40.32
C GLN A 137 27.39 5.86 -39.06
N ILE A 138 26.09 6.09 -39.18
CA ILE A 138 25.18 6.36 -38.08
C ILE A 138 24.52 5.05 -37.64
N SER A 139 24.62 4.70 -36.36
CA SER A 139 23.77 3.67 -35.74
C SER A 139 22.62 4.33 -34.99
N LEU A 140 21.43 4.22 -35.56
CA LEU A 140 20.18 4.81 -35.07
C LEU A 140 19.40 3.78 -34.26
N TYR A 141 19.31 3.96 -32.94
CA TYR A 141 18.60 3.04 -32.06
C TYR A 141 17.15 3.50 -31.80
N ARG A 142 16.26 2.54 -31.54
CA ARG A 142 14.89 2.74 -31.05
C ARG A 142 14.67 1.83 -29.85
N ILE A 143 14.64 2.42 -28.65
CA ILE A 143 14.54 1.67 -27.39
C ILE A 143 13.07 1.47 -27.01
N LEU A 144 12.58 0.25 -27.22
CA LEU A 144 11.22 -0.20 -26.92
C LEU A 144 11.13 -0.70 -25.48
N GLY A 145 9.97 -0.53 -24.85
CA GLY A 145 9.68 -1.04 -23.53
C GLY A 145 8.18 -1.20 -23.32
N ASN A 146 7.79 -1.61 -22.11
CA ASN A 146 6.40 -1.86 -21.74
C ASN A 146 5.50 -0.62 -21.94
N ASP A 147 4.25 -0.85 -22.35
CA ASP A 147 3.21 0.18 -22.23
C ASP A 147 2.88 0.39 -20.74
N LEU A 148 2.61 1.65 -20.37
CA LEU A 148 2.41 2.06 -18.98
C LEU A 148 1.08 2.83 -18.81
N PRO A 149 -0.09 2.17 -18.77
CA PRO A 149 -1.36 2.83 -18.48
C PRO A 149 -1.43 3.38 -17.04
N PRO A 150 -2.00 4.58 -16.79
CA PRO A 150 -2.66 5.50 -17.74
C PRO A 150 -1.72 6.53 -18.39
N ARG A 151 -0.40 6.40 -18.23
CA ARG A 151 0.58 7.31 -18.87
C ARG A 151 0.66 7.09 -20.39
N HIS A 152 0.43 5.87 -20.88
CA HIS A 152 0.22 5.51 -22.29
C HIS A 152 -1.16 4.85 -22.48
N LYS A 153 -1.61 4.69 -23.73
CA LYS A 153 -2.67 3.71 -24.10
C LYS A 153 -2.07 2.29 -24.20
N THR A 154 -2.86 1.25 -23.93
CA THR A 154 -2.45 -0.14 -24.17
C THR A 154 -2.27 -0.43 -25.67
N GLY A 155 -1.18 -1.09 -26.05
CA GLY A 155 -0.84 -1.35 -27.46
C GLY A 155 -0.17 -0.18 -28.18
N GLN A 156 0.17 0.90 -27.46
CA GLN A 156 0.69 2.13 -28.07
C GLN A 156 2.13 1.98 -28.55
N THR A 157 2.98 1.22 -27.84
CA THR A 157 4.33 0.88 -28.32
C THR A 157 4.27 0.15 -29.66
N LEU A 158 3.45 -0.91 -29.79
CA LEU A 158 3.28 -1.64 -31.06
C LEU A 158 2.74 -0.75 -32.19
N GLN A 159 1.75 0.11 -31.91
CA GLN A 159 1.21 1.06 -32.89
C GLN A 159 2.26 2.08 -33.37
N ASN A 160 3.10 2.59 -32.46
CA ASN A 160 4.16 3.53 -32.80
C ASN A 160 5.32 2.84 -33.54
N VAL A 161 5.68 1.61 -33.19
CA VAL A 161 6.65 0.79 -33.94
C VAL A 161 6.16 0.57 -35.37
N LYS A 162 4.92 0.10 -35.55
CA LYS A 162 4.34 -0.07 -36.89
C LYS A 162 4.34 1.23 -37.69
N PHE A 163 3.93 2.35 -37.09
CA PHE A 163 3.94 3.65 -37.78
C PHE A 163 5.34 4.05 -38.25
N ILE A 164 6.38 3.85 -37.42
CA ILE A 164 7.78 4.11 -37.81
C ILE A 164 8.21 3.18 -38.96
N LEU A 165 7.87 1.90 -38.91
CA LEU A 165 8.27 0.92 -39.93
C LEU A 165 7.58 1.13 -41.28
N ASP A 166 6.32 1.59 -41.26
CA ASP A 166 5.54 1.83 -42.47
C ASP A 166 5.75 3.24 -43.07
N ASN A 167 6.31 4.22 -42.31
CA ASN A 167 6.36 5.64 -42.73
C ASN A 167 7.70 6.37 -42.49
N GLU A 168 8.63 5.90 -41.65
CA GLU A 168 9.91 6.61 -41.42
C GLU A 168 10.88 6.36 -42.58
N PRO A 169 11.40 7.40 -43.26
CA PRO A 169 12.21 7.23 -44.46
C PRO A 169 13.51 6.46 -44.23
N LYS A 170 14.08 5.92 -45.31
CA LYS A 170 15.42 5.31 -45.29
C LYS A 170 16.47 6.41 -45.29
N PHE A 171 17.34 6.40 -44.29
CA PHE A 171 18.41 7.39 -44.12
C PHE A 171 19.73 6.93 -44.75
N PRO A 172 20.50 7.82 -45.41
CA PRO A 172 21.81 7.49 -45.95
C PRO A 172 22.80 7.12 -44.83
N ASN A 173 23.77 6.26 -45.14
CA ASN A 173 24.84 5.82 -44.23
C ASN A 173 24.37 5.39 -42.83
N THR A 174 23.13 4.91 -42.70
CA THR A 174 22.49 4.66 -41.40
C THR A 174 22.08 3.20 -41.23
N LYS A 175 22.49 2.57 -40.12
CA LYS A 175 21.96 1.28 -39.66
C LYS A 175 20.93 1.53 -38.56
N LYS A 176 19.74 0.94 -38.68
CA LYS A 176 18.65 1.09 -37.70
C LYS A 176 18.56 -0.15 -36.81
N TRP A 177 18.58 0.06 -35.49
CA TRP A 177 18.60 -0.98 -34.48
C TRP A 177 17.42 -0.82 -33.52
N TRP A 178 16.72 -1.91 -33.21
CA TRP A 178 15.63 -1.91 -32.22
C TRP A 178 16.09 -2.61 -30.93
N ILE A 179 15.77 -2.04 -29.76
CA ILE A 179 16.10 -2.67 -28.47
C ILE A 179 14.80 -3.01 -27.75
N LEU A 180 14.52 -4.30 -27.54
CA LEU A 180 13.37 -4.77 -26.77
C LEU A 180 13.80 -4.86 -25.29
N ASN A 181 13.46 -3.84 -24.51
CA ASN A 181 13.97 -3.66 -23.15
C ASN A 181 13.00 -4.17 -22.08
N ARG A 182 13.29 -5.38 -21.56
CA ARG A 182 12.58 -6.05 -20.45
C ARG A 182 11.05 -5.99 -20.57
N ILE A 183 10.57 -6.38 -21.75
CA ILE A 183 9.13 -6.52 -22.00
C ILE A 183 8.62 -7.69 -21.14
N VAL A 184 7.63 -7.40 -20.29
CA VAL A 184 7.11 -8.33 -19.25
C VAL A 184 6.04 -9.27 -19.83
N ASP A 185 5.28 -8.78 -20.80
CA ASP A 185 4.30 -9.60 -21.49
C ASP A 185 4.94 -10.31 -22.67
N ARG A 186 4.92 -11.65 -22.61
CA ARG A 186 5.59 -12.51 -23.59
C ARG A 186 4.91 -12.47 -24.95
N GLU A 187 3.58 -12.47 -24.99
CA GLU A 187 2.82 -12.43 -26.24
C GLU A 187 3.01 -11.07 -26.93
N TYR A 188 3.13 -9.99 -26.13
CA TYR A 188 3.47 -8.66 -26.64
C TYR A 188 4.92 -8.56 -27.14
N GLU A 189 5.90 -9.19 -26.47
CA GLU A 189 7.27 -9.27 -26.96
C GLU A 189 7.35 -10.07 -28.28
N GLU A 190 6.73 -11.25 -28.33
CA GLU A 190 6.69 -12.10 -29.53
C GLU A 190 5.97 -11.42 -30.71
N THR A 191 4.91 -10.65 -30.45
CA THR A 191 4.23 -9.81 -31.46
C THR A 191 5.15 -8.70 -31.99
N LEU A 192 5.93 -8.04 -31.12
CA LEU A 192 6.89 -7.01 -31.52
C LEU A 192 8.05 -7.60 -32.33
N ILE A 193 8.53 -8.79 -31.97
CA ILE A 193 9.56 -9.53 -32.72
C ILE A 193 9.04 -9.87 -34.12
N ALA A 194 7.85 -10.48 -34.23
CA ALA A 194 7.27 -10.86 -35.51
C ALA A 194 7.10 -9.67 -36.49
N LEU A 195 6.70 -8.50 -35.98
CA LEU A 195 6.60 -7.27 -36.78
C LEU A 195 7.97 -6.75 -37.27
N LEU A 196 9.02 -6.91 -36.45
CA LEU A 196 10.40 -6.52 -36.80
C LEU A 196 11.00 -7.50 -37.83
N ASP A 197 10.73 -8.81 -37.69
CA ASP A 197 11.13 -9.84 -38.65
C ASP A 197 10.42 -9.67 -40.01
N GLU A 198 9.10 -9.41 -40.02
CA GLU A 198 8.32 -9.10 -41.23
C GLU A 198 8.92 -7.91 -42.00
N ARG A 199 9.35 -6.88 -41.27
CA ARG A 199 9.98 -5.67 -41.80
C ARG A 199 11.51 -5.77 -41.91
N LYS A 200 12.10 -6.95 -41.70
CA LYS A 200 13.53 -7.27 -41.80
C LYS A 200 14.43 -6.26 -41.07
N GLN A 201 14.18 -6.09 -39.77
CA GLN A 201 14.87 -5.12 -38.92
C GLN A 201 15.87 -5.79 -37.97
N ASP A 202 17.06 -5.20 -37.83
CA ASP A 202 18.03 -5.63 -36.82
C ASP A 202 17.55 -5.27 -35.41
N TYR A 203 17.57 -6.23 -34.46
CA TYR A 203 17.15 -5.99 -33.08
C TYR A 203 18.00 -6.70 -32.01
N ILE A 204 17.97 -6.17 -30.79
CA ILE A 204 18.65 -6.66 -29.60
C ILE A 204 17.58 -6.89 -28.51
N ARG A 205 17.56 -8.07 -27.89
CA ARG A 205 16.65 -8.39 -26.78
C ARG A 205 17.34 -8.28 -25.43
N ILE A 206 16.69 -7.62 -24.47
CA ILE A 206 17.06 -7.60 -23.06
C ILE A 206 15.90 -8.26 -22.30
N PRO A 207 15.89 -9.60 -22.13
CA PRO A 207 14.72 -10.30 -21.62
C PRO A 207 14.40 -9.91 -20.16
N PHE A 208 13.11 -9.83 -19.84
CA PHE A 208 12.66 -9.78 -18.44
C PHE A 208 12.78 -11.18 -17.83
N LYS A 209 13.42 -11.29 -16.66
CA LYS A 209 13.55 -12.55 -15.91
C LYS A 209 12.88 -12.41 -14.54
N ALA A 210 11.93 -13.28 -14.23
CA ALA A 210 11.24 -13.26 -12.93
C ALA A 210 12.20 -13.38 -11.74
N GLU A 211 13.15 -14.31 -11.78
CA GLU A 211 14.08 -14.55 -10.67
C GLU A 211 15.02 -13.38 -10.37
N GLU A 212 15.38 -12.56 -11.37
CA GLU A 212 16.16 -11.35 -11.13
C GLU A 212 15.29 -10.22 -10.59
N TYR A 213 14.00 -10.15 -10.95
CA TYR A 213 13.03 -9.19 -10.39
C TYR A 213 12.64 -9.52 -8.94
N LEU A 214 12.43 -10.79 -8.61
CA LEU A 214 12.06 -11.24 -7.25
C LEU A 214 13.16 -11.01 -6.21
N ARG A 215 14.42 -10.86 -6.66
CA ARG A 215 15.56 -10.44 -5.82
C ARG A 215 15.60 -8.93 -5.55
N GLN A 216 14.78 -8.13 -6.24
CA GLN A 216 14.69 -6.68 -6.01
C GLN A 216 13.65 -6.40 -4.93
N ASP A 217 14.12 -5.94 -3.77
CA ASP A 217 13.25 -5.61 -2.64
C ASP A 217 12.81 -4.13 -2.64
N PHE A 218 11.88 -3.79 -1.76
CA PHE A 218 11.38 -2.44 -1.54
C PHE A 218 12.30 -1.64 -0.60
N ARG A 219 12.55 -0.37 -0.93
CA ARG A 219 13.26 0.57 -0.03
C ARG A 219 12.33 1.10 1.06
N LEU A 220 12.07 0.25 2.05
CA LEU A 220 11.11 0.50 3.14
C LEU A 220 11.69 1.32 4.31
N GLU A 221 13.01 1.40 4.45
CA GLU A 221 13.67 1.81 5.70
C GLU A 221 14.59 3.04 5.61
N ASP A 222 14.55 3.77 4.48
CA ASP A 222 15.33 5.01 4.26
C ASP A 222 14.61 6.30 4.63
N PHE A 223 13.40 6.20 5.16
CA PHE A 223 12.61 7.34 5.64
C PHE A 223 13.14 7.87 7.00
N PRO A 224 12.83 9.14 7.36
CA PRO A 224 13.35 9.77 8.58
C PRO A 224 12.95 9.08 9.89
N GLU A 225 11.86 8.31 9.88
CA GLU A 225 11.29 7.59 11.02
C GLU A 225 10.81 6.19 10.59
N PRO A 226 10.74 5.21 11.50
CA PRO A 226 10.14 3.90 11.19
C PRO A 226 8.63 4.05 10.87
N ASP A 227 8.09 3.12 10.08
CA ASP A 227 6.65 3.07 9.74
C ASP A 227 6.09 4.38 9.13
N PHE A 228 6.91 5.09 8.36
CA PHE A 228 6.63 6.42 7.81
C PHE A 228 5.27 6.57 7.10
N PHE A 229 4.78 5.53 6.41
CA PHE A 229 3.45 5.56 5.76
C PHE A 229 2.29 5.77 6.74
N HIS A 230 2.49 5.51 8.03
CA HIS A 230 1.52 5.65 9.10
C HIS A 230 1.85 6.83 10.04
N SER A 231 2.66 7.80 9.59
CA SER A 231 3.07 8.97 10.40
C SER A 231 2.29 10.24 10.07
N ASP A 232 2.27 11.18 11.02
CA ASP A 232 1.68 12.50 10.83
C ASP A 232 2.38 13.30 9.71
N GLU A 233 3.65 13.04 9.38
CA GLU A 233 4.29 13.67 8.23
C GLU A 233 3.68 13.16 6.92
N TYR A 234 3.65 11.84 6.68
CA TYR A 234 3.07 11.26 5.46
C TYR A 234 1.58 11.63 5.32
N LYS A 235 0.81 11.60 6.42
CA LYS A 235 -0.58 12.06 6.49
C LYS A 235 -0.80 13.44 5.86
N ARG A 236 0.10 14.39 6.14
CA ARG A 236 0.03 15.77 5.63
C ARG A 236 0.56 15.94 4.21
N PHE A 237 1.09 14.91 3.57
CA PHE A 237 1.59 14.98 2.19
C PHE A 237 0.46 15.13 1.17
N SER A 238 0.66 15.97 0.16
CA SER A 238 -0.23 16.06 -1.00
C SER A 238 -0.25 14.76 -1.81
N LYS A 239 -1.29 14.53 -2.62
CA LYS A 239 -1.44 13.32 -3.46
C LYS A 239 -0.19 13.00 -4.31
N VAL A 240 0.50 14.04 -4.80
CA VAL A 240 1.75 13.91 -5.58
C VAL A 240 2.96 13.61 -4.69
N ALA A 241 3.02 14.12 -3.46
CA ALA A 241 4.08 13.79 -2.50
C ALA A 241 3.93 12.34 -1.99
N LYS A 242 2.70 11.90 -1.63
CA LYS A 242 2.38 10.51 -1.29
C LYS A 242 2.83 9.54 -2.40
N LEU A 243 2.46 9.81 -3.66
CA LEU A 243 2.93 9.02 -4.82
C LEU A 243 4.44 9.05 -5.06
N ARG A 244 5.18 10.08 -4.62
CA ARG A 244 6.66 10.12 -4.71
C ARG A 244 7.31 9.29 -3.60
N THR A 245 6.78 9.31 -2.39
CA THR A 245 7.18 8.40 -1.30
C THR A 245 6.97 6.95 -1.74
N LEU A 246 5.83 6.66 -2.37
CA LEU A 246 5.52 5.36 -2.95
C LEU A 246 6.57 4.98 -4.03
N ASP A 247 6.72 5.75 -5.11
CA ASP A 247 7.72 5.50 -6.17
C ASP A 247 9.16 5.33 -5.65
N TYR A 248 9.52 5.97 -4.53
CA TYR A 248 10.80 5.72 -3.87
C TYR A 248 10.90 4.31 -3.28
N THR A 249 9.87 3.77 -2.63
CA THR A 249 9.91 2.38 -2.13
C THR A 249 10.08 1.36 -3.26
N TYR A 250 9.55 1.63 -4.45
CA TYR A 250 9.71 0.77 -5.63
C TYR A 250 11.08 0.91 -6.33
N HIS A 251 12.08 1.60 -5.76
CA HIS A 251 13.32 2.00 -6.47
C HIS A 251 13.99 0.87 -7.27
N GLU A 252 14.33 -0.25 -6.61
CA GLU A 252 15.05 -1.36 -7.26
C GLU A 252 14.18 -2.10 -8.27
N LYS A 253 12.90 -2.32 -7.94
CA LYS A 253 11.90 -2.89 -8.86
C LYS A 253 11.68 -2.03 -10.11
N ASN A 254 11.69 -0.70 -9.97
CA ASN A 254 11.60 0.27 -11.07
C ASN A 254 12.88 0.25 -11.93
N LEU A 255 14.06 0.31 -11.30
CA LEU A 255 15.35 0.15 -12.01
C LEU A 255 15.38 -1.15 -12.81
N TYR A 256 14.95 -2.26 -12.23
CA TYR A 256 14.92 -3.54 -12.94
C TYR A 256 13.88 -3.56 -14.07
N ALA A 257 12.59 -3.34 -13.78
CA ALA A 257 11.52 -3.62 -14.74
C ALA A 257 11.42 -2.58 -15.87
N MET A 258 11.80 -1.32 -15.62
CA MET A 258 11.76 -0.26 -16.64
C MET A 258 13.10 -0.09 -17.37
N ASN A 259 14.22 -0.36 -16.68
CA ASN A 259 15.59 -0.44 -17.21
C ASN A 259 15.98 0.64 -18.24
N ASN A 260 15.46 1.86 -18.10
CA ASN A 260 15.44 2.85 -19.18
C ASN A 260 16.83 3.37 -19.53
N ASN A 261 17.67 3.66 -18.53
CA ASN A 261 19.07 4.01 -18.74
C ASN A 261 19.94 2.78 -19.08
N GLY A 262 19.58 1.58 -18.62
CA GLY A 262 20.22 0.34 -19.04
C GLY A 262 20.08 0.09 -20.54
N GLY A 263 18.87 0.22 -21.09
CA GLY A 263 18.63 0.12 -22.54
C GLY A 263 19.40 1.17 -23.35
N ARG A 264 19.52 2.41 -22.85
CA ARG A 264 20.34 3.46 -23.47
C ARG A 264 21.84 3.15 -23.42
N ASN A 265 22.33 2.66 -22.29
CA ASN A 265 23.74 2.26 -22.16
C ASN A 265 24.09 1.03 -23.01
N ILE A 266 23.13 0.13 -23.24
CA ILE A 266 23.30 -1.00 -24.17
C ILE A 266 23.36 -0.50 -25.63
N ALA A 267 22.55 0.50 -26.02
CA ALA A 267 22.70 1.17 -27.32
C ALA A 267 24.08 1.86 -27.48
N LEU A 268 24.59 2.50 -26.41
CA LEU A 268 25.95 3.08 -26.41
C LEU A 268 27.04 2.02 -26.51
N PHE A 269 26.96 0.94 -25.73
CA PHE A 269 27.93 -0.16 -25.75
C PHE A 269 27.96 -0.86 -27.12
N HIS A 270 26.79 -1.21 -27.65
CA HIS A 270 26.66 -1.85 -28.96
C HIS A 270 27.13 -0.92 -30.09
N GLY A 271 26.73 0.35 -30.06
CA GLY A 271 27.14 1.34 -31.05
C GLY A 271 28.64 1.64 -31.06
N LYS A 272 29.34 1.45 -29.93
CA LYS A 272 30.81 1.54 -29.86
C LYS A 272 31.50 0.31 -30.44
N ALA A 273 30.91 -0.87 -30.28
CA ALA A 273 31.45 -2.15 -30.78
C ALA A 273 31.31 -2.33 -32.30
N GLU A 274 30.28 -1.74 -32.94
CA GLU A 274 30.06 -1.80 -34.39
C GLU A 274 31.22 -1.10 -35.15
N PRO A 275 32.12 -1.81 -35.87
CA PRO A 275 33.40 -1.27 -36.35
C PRO A 275 33.32 -0.11 -37.36
N ARG A 276 32.13 0.17 -37.88
CA ARG A 276 31.85 1.23 -38.86
C ARG A 276 31.10 2.44 -38.28
N THR A 277 30.67 2.39 -37.03
CA THR A 277 29.83 3.44 -36.43
C THR A 277 30.66 4.60 -35.90
N ARG A 278 30.53 5.78 -36.51
CA ARG A 278 31.04 7.05 -35.97
C ARG A 278 30.04 7.71 -35.01
N TRP A 279 28.74 7.56 -35.28
CA TRP A 279 27.65 8.28 -34.59
C TRP A 279 26.61 7.33 -34.00
N ILE A 280 26.30 7.49 -32.72
CA ILE A 280 25.38 6.63 -31.96
C ILE A 280 24.18 7.46 -31.51
N MET A 281 22.98 7.06 -31.89
CA MET A 281 21.73 7.79 -31.59
C MET A 281 20.80 6.93 -30.70
N PRO A 282 20.98 6.89 -29.37
CA PRO A 282 20.19 6.09 -28.42
C PRO A 282 18.80 6.70 -28.14
N PHE A 283 17.96 6.82 -29.17
CA PHE A 283 16.67 7.53 -29.08
C PHE A 283 15.57 6.66 -28.44
N ASP A 284 14.63 7.33 -27.77
CA ASP A 284 13.42 6.69 -27.22
C ASP A 284 12.61 6.03 -28.35
N GLY A 285 12.01 4.85 -28.08
CA GLY A 285 11.38 4.02 -29.12
C GLY A 285 10.19 4.62 -29.88
N ASN A 286 9.58 5.71 -29.37
CA ASN A 286 8.52 6.45 -30.05
C ASN A 286 9.00 7.76 -30.71
N CYS A 287 10.30 7.89 -30.97
CA CYS A 287 10.86 8.95 -31.81
C CYS A 287 10.71 8.65 -33.31
N PHE A 288 10.38 9.68 -34.07
CA PHE A 288 10.25 9.67 -35.53
C PHE A 288 11.08 10.81 -36.14
N LEU A 289 11.89 10.51 -37.13
CA LEU A 289 12.68 11.47 -37.91
C LEU A 289 12.08 11.64 -39.31
N THR A 290 11.86 12.88 -39.72
CA THR A 290 11.50 13.21 -41.10
C THR A 290 12.75 13.38 -41.97
N ALA A 291 12.58 13.55 -43.28
CA ALA A 291 13.69 13.67 -44.23
C ALA A 291 14.51 14.95 -43.97
N ASN A 292 13.84 16.11 -43.81
CA ASN A 292 14.52 17.38 -43.55
C ASN A 292 15.15 17.42 -42.16
N ALA A 293 14.52 16.80 -41.15
CA ALA A 293 15.09 16.66 -39.81
C ALA A 293 16.42 15.91 -39.84
N PHE A 294 16.48 14.79 -40.57
CA PHE A 294 17.71 14.00 -40.71
C PHE A 294 18.76 14.72 -41.56
N ALA A 295 18.35 15.43 -42.62
CA ALA A 295 19.27 16.22 -43.45
C ALA A 295 19.97 17.34 -42.65
N GLU A 296 19.25 18.05 -41.76
CA GLU A 296 19.90 19.01 -40.85
C GLU A 296 20.86 18.29 -39.87
N ILE A 297 20.48 17.13 -39.32
CA ILE A 297 21.38 16.35 -38.45
C ILE A 297 22.67 15.98 -39.18
N LEU A 298 22.59 15.41 -40.39
CA LEU A 298 23.76 14.97 -41.16
C LEU A 298 24.69 16.15 -41.48
N SER A 299 24.15 17.22 -42.07
CA SER A 299 24.93 18.42 -42.44
C SER A 299 25.62 19.08 -41.23
N ARG A 300 24.99 19.07 -40.05
CA ARG A 300 25.62 19.62 -38.83
C ARG A 300 26.60 18.65 -38.16
N LEU A 301 26.44 17.33 -38.33
CA LEU A 301 27.46 16.36 -37.92
C LEU A 301 28.71 16.46 -38.81
N GLU A 302 28.56 16.75 -40.09
CA GLU A 302 29.69 17.07 -40.99
C GLU A 302 30.40 18.37 -40.58
N GLU A 303 29.63 19.45 -40.35
CA GLU A 303 30.19 20.78 -39.99
C GLU A 303 30.92 20.81 -38.63
N TRP A 304 30.45 20.05 -37.64
CA TRP A 304 30.91 20.15 -36.24
C TRP A 304 31.52 18.87 -35.67
N GLY A 305 31.43 17.74 -36.37
CA GLY A 305 31.66 16.40 -35.81
C GLY A 305 33.10 16.04 -35.47
N ASP A 306 34.09 16.77 -35.97
CA ASP A 306 35.49 16.64 -35.54
C ASP A 306 35.73 17.34 -34.19
N ARG A 307 35.00 18.43 -33.95
CA ARG A 307 35.18 19.32 -32.79
C ARG A 307 34.36 18.90 -31.57
N TYR A 308 33.17 18.32 -31.77
CA TYR A 308 32.21 18.02 -30.71
C TYR A 308 31.89 16.52 -30.62
N LYS A 309 31.78 15.99 -29.40
CA LYS A 309 31.41 14.58 -29.13
C LYS A 309 29.93 14.38 -28.85
N TYR A 310 29.21 15.42 -28.43
CA TYR A 310 27.80 15.36 -28.06
C TYR A 310 26.96 16.34 -28.86
N PHE A 311 25.83 15.84 -29.37
CA PHE A 311 24.86 16.65 -30.10
C PHE A 311 23.47 16.46 -29.51
N ILE A 312 22.78 17.58 -29.28
CA ILE A 312 21.46 17.62 -28.68
C ILE A 312 20.44 17.79 -29.81
N VAL A 313 19.43 16.93 -29.84
CA VAL A 313 18.37 16.94 -30.87
C VAL A 313 17.06 17.37 -30.23
N PRO A 314 16.60 18.62 -30.45
CA PRO A 314 15.37 19.14 -29.87
C PRO A 314 14.13 18.33 -30.27
N MET A 315 13.22 18.10 -29.32
CA MET A 315 12.07 17.22 -29.51
C MET A 315 10.73 17.99 -29.49
N ALA A 316 9.82 17.63 -30.40
CA ALA A 316 8.43 18.11 -30.41
C ALA A 316 7.45 16.93 -30.24
N ARG A 317 6.29 17.16 -29.59
CA ARG A 317 5.23 16.13 -29.45
C ARG A 317 4.16 16.28 -30.53
N LEU A 318 3.54 15.17 -30.88
CA LEU A 318 2.39 15.11 -31.77
C LEU A 318 1.12 14.70 -31.02
N LEU A 319 0.02 15.42 -31.26
CA LEU A 319 -1.33 15.03 -30.85
C LEU A 319 -1.95 14.02 -31.83
N ASN A 320 -1.44 13.95 -33.06
CA ASN A 320 -1.85 13.03 -34.11
C ASN A 320 -0.63 12.71 -34.99
N ASN A 321 -0.32 11.43 -35.18
CA ASN A 321 0.82 11.00 -36.02
C ASN A 321 0.59 11.32 -37.51
N THR A 322 -0.68 11.41 -37.95
CA THR A 322 -1.06 11.72 -39.35
C THR A 322 -0.49 13.06 -39.83
N ASN A 323 -0.25 14.00 -38.92
CA ASN A 323 0.34 15.31 -39.21
C ASN A 323 1.76 15.21 -39.84
N LEU A 324 2.46 14.09 -39.66
CA LEU A 324 3.74 13.80 -40.33
C LEU A 324 3.60 13.42 -41.81
N LEU A 325 2.40 13.00 -42.23
CA LEU A 325 2.10 12.51 -43.58
C LEU A 325 1.45 13.59 -44.45
N THR A 326 0.71 14.52 -43.82
CA THR A 326 -0.04 15.57 -44.51
C THR A 326 0.42 17.00 -44.20
N GLY A 327 1.31 17.18 -43.21
CA GLY A 327 1.86 18.48 -42.82
C GLY A 327 3.18 18.79 -43.51
N PRO A 328 3.63 20.06 -43.50
CA PRO A 328 4.94 20.44 -44.02
C PRO A 328 6.06 19.87 -43.14
N ASP A 329 7.09 19.29 -43.77
CA ASP A 329 8.32 18.86 -43.09
C ASP A 329 9.22 20.06 -42.74
N SER A 330 8.77 20.85 -41.76
CA SER A 330 9.45 22.04 -41.26
C SER A 330 9.81 21.92 -39.78
N ARG A 331 10.84 22.65 -39.34
CA ARG A 331 11.32 22.60 -37.95
C ARG A 331 10.23 23.07 -36.97
N PRO A 332 9.78 22.20 -36.02
CA PRO A 332 8.72 22.53 -35.08
C PRO A 332 9.24 23.35 -33.88
N ILE A 333 8.32 23.87 -33.06
CA ILE A 333 8.65 24.38 -31.72
C ILE A 333 8.90 23.17 -30.80
N THR A 334 10.05 23.16 -30.12
CA THR A 334 10.57 22.00 -29.38
C THR A 334 10.78 22.31 -27.88
N PRO A 335 9.72 22.39 -27.07
CA PRO A 335 9.81 22.75 -25.64
C PRO A 335 10.07 21.54 -24.71
N GLU A 336 10.29 20.35 -25.27
CA GLU A 336 10.33 19.07 -24.56
C GLU A 336 11.77 18.54 -24.37
N GLU A 337 11.91 17.55 -23.47
CA GLU A 337 13.19 16.87 -23.17
C GLU A 337 13.84 16.32 -24.44
N PRO A 338 15.03 16.81 -24.86
CA PRO A 338 15.63 16.44 -26.15
C PRO A 338 16.17 15.00 -26.17
N GLN A 339 16.58 14.56 -27.35
CA GLN A 339 17.43 13.38 -27.52
C GLN A 339 18.90 13.78 -27.59
N ILE A 340 19.81 12.80 -27.48
CA ILE A 340 21.26 13.00 -27.52
C ILE A 340 21.85 12.06 -28.57
N ILE A 341 22.77 12.57 -29.38
CA ILE A 341 23.66 11.82 -30.28
C ILE A 341 25.07 11.87 -29.68
N PHE A 342 25.78 10.75 -29.76
CA PHE A 342 27.13 10.56 -29.24
C PHE A 342 28.08 10.22 -30.40
N ARG A 343 29.30 10.75 -30.38
CA ARG A 343 30.41 10.21 -31.17
C ARG A 343 30.89 8.90 -30.52
N ASN A 344 31.47 7.99 -31.31
CA ASN A 344 31.93 6.68 -30.81
C ASN A 344 32.89 6.81 -29.59
N ASP A 345 33.80 7.79 -29.63
CA ASP A 345 34.78 8.11 -28.57
C ASP A 345 34.22 8.96 -27.40
N ALA A 346 32.90 9.15 -27.29
CA ALA A 346 32.28 9.86 -26.17
C ALA A 346 32.38 9.07 -24.85
N GLU A 347 32.92 9.66 -23.79
CA GLU A 347 33.15 8.97 -22.51
C GLU A 347 31.87 8.82 -21.66
N ASP A 348 30.95 9.79 -21.71
CA ASP A 348 29.76 9.79 -20.84
C ASP A 348 28.74 8.71 -21.22
N SER A 349 28.11 8.17 -20.19
CA SER A 349 26.95 7.29 -20.25
C SER A 349 25.82 7.81 -19.36
N PHE A 350 24.63 7.20 -19.45
CA PHE A 350 23.49 7.54 -18.58
C PHE A 350 23.65 6.86 -17.22
N ASP A 351 23.32 7.52 -16.11
CA ASP A 351 23.43 6.91 -14.77
C ASP A 351 22.51 5.67 -14.65
N PRO A 352 23.05 4.46 -14.42
CA PRO A 352 22.23 3.26 -14.21
C PRO A 352 21.42 3.29 -12.90
N LYS A 353 21.68 4.21 -11.97
CA LYS A 353 20.95 4.37 -10.69
C LYS A 353 19.72 5.29 -10.81
N MET A 354 19.49 5.92 -11.96
CA MET A 354 18.38 6.87 -12.16
C MET A 354 17.13 6.21 -12.75
N ARG A 355 16.21 5.81 -11.86
CA ARG A 355 14.96 5.09 -12.19
C ARG A 355 14.00 5.86 -13.11
N TYR A 356 13.11 5.13 -13.78
CA TYR A 356 12.11 5.75 -14.64
C TYR A 356 11.17 6.65 -13.81
N GLY A 357 10.91 7.85 -14.33
CA GLY A 357 10.16 8.90 -13.63
C GLY A 357 11.01 9.89 -12.82
N ARG A 358 12.24 9.54 -12.44
CA ARG A 358 13.16 10.45 -11.74
C ARG A 358 14.33 10.88 -12.64
N ARG A 359 14.07 11.85 -13.51
CA ARG A 359 15.10 12.64 -14.26
C ARG A 359 16.15 11.86 -15.09
N SER A 360 16.03 10.54 -15.26
CA SER A 360 17.02 9.65 -15.90
C SER A 360 17.81 10.13 -17.13
N LYS A 361 17.21 10.88 -18.07
CA LYS A 361 17.93 11.50 -19.20
C LYS A 361 18.41 12.92 -18.90
N LEU A 362 17.60 13.67 -18.14
CA LEU A 362 17.84 15.04 -17.68
C LEU A 362 19.12 15.17 -16.84
N GLU A 363 19.48 14.12 -16.10
CA GLU A 363 20.73 13.99 -15.34
C GLU A 363 21.96 14.15 -16.25
N LEU A 364 22.04 13.40 -17.36
CA LEU A 364 23.13 13.52 -18.32
C LEU A 364 23.10 14.87 -19.07
N LEU A 365 21.92 15.35 -19.45
CA LEU A 365 21.77 16.68 -20.06
C LEU A 365 22.30 17.80 -19.14
N TRP A 366 22.13 17.67 -17.82
CA TRP A 366 22.69 18.58 -16.84
C TRP A 366 24.21 18.41 -16.67
N ARG A 367 24.73 17.18 -16.61
CA ARG A 367 26.19 16.92 -16.58
C ARG A 367 26.93 17.51 -17.78
N LEU A 368 26.33 17.43 -18.97
CA LEU A 368 26.83 18.03 -20.20
C LEU A 368 26.64 19.56 -20.27
N GLY A 369 25.97 20.19 -19.31
CA GLY A 369 25.74 21.64 -19.28
C GLY A 369 24.65 22.14 -20.24
N VAL A 370 23.79 21.25 -20.73
CA VAL A 370 22.65 21.62 -21.62
C VAL A 370 21.58 22.41 -20.85
N ILE A 371 21.49 22.21 -19.54
CA ILE A 371 20.45 22.78 -18.68
C ILE A 371 21.10 23.59 -17.55
N SER A 372 21.00 24.91 -17.63
CA SER A 372 21.66 25.87 -16.72
C SER A 372 20.97 26.09 -15.37
N SER A 373 19.80 25.47 -15.12
CA SER A 373 18.96 25.72 -13.94
C SER A 373 19.44 24.99 -12.67
N HIS A 374 20.67 25.29 -12.22
CA HIS A 374 21.32 24.70 -11.04
C HIS A 374 20.44 24.66 -9.78
N LYS A 375 19.61 25.68 -9.54
CA LYS A 375 18.71 25.76 -8.36
C LYS A 375 17.62 24.66 -8.30
N ILE A 376 17.24 24.07 -9.43
CA ILE A 376 16.13 23.09 -9.51
C ILE A 376 16.67 21.65 -9.49
N LEU A 377 17.93 21.45 -9.93
CA LEU A 377 18.55 20.13 -10.03
C LEU A 377 19.29 19.78 -8.72
N ASN A 378 20.20 20.65 -8.26
CA ASN A 378 20.99 20.46 -7.03
C ASN A 378 20.19 20.37 -5.70
N LYS A 379 18.85 20.52 -5.73
CA LYS A 379 17.98 20.17 -4.59
C LYS A 379 17.38 18.79 -4.84
N ALA A 380 17.88 17.79 -4.11
CA ALA A 380 17.16 16.53 -3.93
C ALA A 380 15.74 16.84 -3.41
N VAL A 381 14.73 16.32 -4.10
CA VAL A 381 13.32 16.69 -3.85
C VAL A 381 12.84 16.26 -2.45
N VAL A 382 13.46 15.22 -1.91
CA VAL A 382 13.39 14.74 -0.53
C VAL A 382 14.78 14.20 -0.14
N PRO A 383 15.18 14.21 1.15
CA PRO A 383 16.55 13.88 1.56
C PRO A 383 17.08 12.49 1.16
N TRP A 384 16.18 11.52 0.94
CA TRP A 384 16.51 10.12 0.70
C TRP A 384 16.68 9.73 -0.79
N GLU A 385 16.53 10.67 -1.74
CA GLU A 385 16.71 10.37 -3.17
C GLU A 385 18.19 10.25 -3.61
N THR A 386 18.42 9.51 -4.69
CA THR A 386 19.74 9.40 -5.33
C THR A 386 20.23 10.77 -5.80
N GLN A 387 21.45 11.14 -5.37
CA GLN A 387 22.12 12.38 -5.79
C GLN A 387 22.62 12.26 -7.23
N GLU A 388 22.49 13.32 -8.03
CA GLU A 388 23.04 13.39 -9.38
C GLU A 388 24.59 13.36 -9.41
N MET A 389 25.20 12.81 -10.49
CA MET A 389 26.65 12.65 -10.59
C MET A 389 27.39 13.97 -10.91
N HIS A 390 28.69 14.04 -10.68
CA HIS A 390 29.52 15.20 -11.02
C HIS A 390 29.47 15.55 -12.52
N PHE A 391 29.65 16.83 -12.86
CA PHE A 391 29.67 17.31 -14.26
C PHE A 391 30.64 16.51 -15.15
N SER A 392 30.27 16.38 -16.42
CA SER A 392 31.15 15.79 -17.45
C SER A 392 32.44 16.61 -17.61
N ARG A 393 33.52 15.93 -18.00
CA ARG A 393 34.75 16.57 -18.52
C ARG A 393 34.47 17.48 -19.72
N GLU A 394 33.46 17.13 -20.50
CA GLU A 394 33.03 17.76 -21.76
C GLU A 394 31.83 18.71 -21.51
N LYS A 395 31.70 19.25 -20.30
CA LYS A 395 30.63 20.19 -19.92
C LYS A 395 30.64 21.42 -20.82
N ASN A 396 29.46 21.81 -21.28
CA ASN A 396 29.20 22.87 -22.27
C ASN A 396 29.77 22.57 -23.67
N HIS A 397 30.41 21.42 -23.89
CA HIS A 397 31.04 21.05 -25.16
C HIS A 397 30.09 20.20 -26.04
N TYR A 398 28.97 20.82 -26.39
CA TYR A 398 27.93 20.23 -27.25
C TYR A 398 27.43 21.22 -28.31
N LYS A 399 26.69 20.71 -29.31
CA LYS A 399 25.90 21.53 -30.25
C LYS A 399 24.44 21.07 -30.27
N SER A 400 23.51 21.99 -30.53
CA SER A 400 22.10 21.67 -30.78
C SER A 400 21.85 21.59 -32.29
N ILE A 401 21.30 20.48 -32.80
CA ILE A 401 21.16 20.21 -34.24
C ILE A 401 19.83 19.52 -34.56
N GLY A 402 19.28 19.81 -35.74
CA GLY A 402 18.09 19.13 -36.27
C GLY A 402 16.85 19.26 -35.39
N TRP A 403 15.99 18.26 -35.49
CA TRP A 403 14.86 18.05 -34.58
C TRP A 403 14.42 16.59 -34.62
N VAL A 404 13.53 16.18 -33.73
CA VAL A 404 12.89 14.86 -33.75
C VAL A 404 11.45 14.96 -33.25
N PHE A 405 10.54 14.21 -33.87
CA PHE A 405 9.16 14.13 -33.42
C PHE A 405 8.99 12.99 -32.43
N ARG A 406 8.16 13.21 -31.41
CA ARG A 406 7.68 12.18 -30.49
C ARG A 406 6.26 11.82 -30.90
N LEU A 407 6.07 10.58 -31.35
CA LEU A 407 4.78 10.03 -31.69
C LEU A 407 3.85 10.00 -30.48
N PHE A 408 2.56 10.13 -30.76
CA PHE A 408 1.47 10.21 -29.79
C PHE A 408 1.51 9.04 -28.78
N SER A 409 1.24 9.32 -27.51
CA SER A 409 1.15 8.30 -26.45
C SER A 409 -0.27 7.79 -26.18
N GLY A 410 -1.23 8.15 -27.04
CA GLY A 410 -2.63 7.71 -26.95
C GLY A 410 -3.46 8.47 -25.92
N GLN A 411 -2.95 9.61 -25.43
CA GLN A 411 -3.43 10.29 -24.22
C GLN A 411 -3.43 11.81 -24.39
N ALA A 412 -4.35 12.34 -25.21
CA ALA A 412 -4.38 13.75 -25.64
C ALA A 412 -4.26 14.78 -24.49
N LEU A 413 -5.02 14.59 -23.39
CA LEU A 413 -4.98 15.46 -22.20
C LEU A 413 -3.60 15.58 -21.53
N GLN A 414 -2.69 14.66 -21.81
CA GLN A 414 -1.31 14.65 -21.32
C GLN A 414 -0.29 15.19 -22.35
N GLU A 415 -0.73 15.55 -23.55
CA GLU A 415 0.15 15.89 -24.67
C GLU A 415 -0.11 17.29 -25.25
N GLU A 416 -1.20 17.94 -24.84
CA GLU A 416 -1.43 19.37 -25.04
C GLU A 416 -0.34 20.23 -24.36
N ASN A 417 0.01 21.37 -24.98
CA ASN A 417 0.97 22.34 -24.44
C ASN A 417 0.37 23.24 -23.34
N LYS A 418 -0.33 22.65 -22.36
CA LYS A 418 -0.90 23.34 -21.19
C LYS A 418 -0.09 23.03 -19.92
N LYS A 419 -0.06 23.98 -18.98
CA LYS A 419 0.61 23.80 -17.67
C LYS A 419 0.06 22.57 -16.91
N GLU A 420 -1.26 22.42 -16.93
CA GLU A 420 -2.01 21.30 -16.33
C GLU A 420 -1.59 19.94 -16.91
N ALA A 421 -1.46 19.83 -18.22
CA ALA A 421 -1.02 18.61 -18.90
C ALA A 421 0.36 18.14 -18.40
N SER A 422 1.28 19.08 -18.08
CA SER A 422 2.58 18.73 -17.52
C SER A 422 2.49 18.15 -16.09
N SER A 423 1.59 18.67 -15.26
CA SER A 423 1.28 18.10 -13.94
C SER A 423 0.61 16.73 -14.05
N LEU A 424 -0.36 16.58 -14.97
CA LEU A 424 -1.05 15.32 -15.23
C LEU A 424 -0.09 14.25 -15.77
N ARG A 425 0.86 14.61 -16.65
CA ARG A 425 1.97 13.74 -17.09
C ARG A 425 2.81 13.24 -15.93
N ALA A 426 3.08 14.08 -14.93
CA ALA A 426 3.87 13.70 -13.76
C ALA A 426 3.09 12.73 -12.85
N PHE A 427 1.83 13.04 -12.55
CA PHE A 427 0.93 12.21 -11.76
C PHE A 427 0.67 10.84 -12.41
N ASN A 428 0.20 10.81 -13.67
CA ASN A 428 -0.10 9.57 -14.39
C ASN A 428 1.14 8.70 -14.59
N ARG A 429 2.35 9.27 -14.63
CA ARG A 429 3.59 8.48 -14.68
C ARG A 429 3.84 7.74 -13.36
N LEU A 430 3.73 8.41 -12.22
CA LEU A 430 3.90 7.76 -10.90
C LEU A 430 2.83 6.68 -10.69
N LEU A 431 1.59 6.96 -11.06
CA LEU A 431 0.50 6.00 -10.99
C LEU A 431 0.72 4.78 -11.92
N ALA A 432 1.24 5.00 -13.13
CA ALA A 432 1.56 3.92 -14.05
C ALA A 432 2.78 3.08 -13.60
N ILE A 433 3.77 3.69 -12.94
CA ILE A 433 4.89 2.98 -12.29
C ILE A 433 4.35 2.02 -11.23
N GLN A 434 3.51 2.52 -10.32
CA GLN A 434 2.90 1.71 -9.26
C GLN A 434 2.01 0.59 -9.85
N ASN A 435 1.08 0.92 -10.74
CA ASN A 435 0.17 -0.04 -11.37
C ASN A 435 0.90 -1.19 -12.09
N PHE A 436 2.01 -0.86 -12.75
CA PHE A 436 2.82 -1.82 -13.50
C PHE A 436 3.58 -2.76 -12.56
N LEU A 437 4.25 -2.23 -11.54
CA LEU A 437 5.01 -3.04 -10.59
C LEU A 437 4.11 -3.89 -9.68
N ASP A 438 3.03 -3.31 -9.14
CA ASP A 438 1.99 -4.07 -8.41
C ASP A 438 1.39 -5.18 -9.30
N GLY A 439 1.30 -4.97 -10.62
CA GLY A 439 0.83 -5.97 -11.57
C GLY A 439 1.85 -7.08 -11.90
N ILE A 440 3.16 -6.79 -11.85
CA ILE A 440 4.20 -7.82 -11.95
C ILE A 440 4.19 -8.67 -10.67
N ASP A 441 4.21 -8.03 -9.50
CA ASP A 441 4.19 -8.73 -8.22
C ASP A 441 2.91 -9.57 -8.05
N GLU A 442 1.75 -9.08 -8.50
CA GLU A 442 0.51 -9.88 -8.58
C GLU A 442 0.65 -11.11 -9.52
N LYS A 443 1.13 -10.90 -10.76
CA LYS A 443 1.28 -11.99 -11.75
C LYS A 443 2.23 -13.08 -11.26
N LEU A 444 3.32 -12.69 -10.58
CA LEU A 444 4.29 -13.62 -9.99
C LEU A 444 3.75 -14.31 -8.73
N ALA A 445 3.00 -13.60 -7.87
CA ALA A 445 2.33 -14.19 -6.71
C ALA A 445 1.28 -15.26 -7.10
N ARG A 446 0.49 -15.02 -8.16
CA ARG A 446 -0.43 -16.02 -8.70
C ARG A 446 0.34 -17.22 -9.29
N ALA A 447 1.46 -16.99 -9.97
CA ALA A 447 2.33 -18.06 -10.47
C ALA A 447 3.03 -18.86 -9.36
N GLN A 448 3.31 -18.24 -8.20
CA GLN A 448 3.78 -18.89 -6.97
C GLN A 448 2.68 -19.67 -6.23
N GLY A 449 1.45 -19.69 -6.75
CA GLY A 449 0.35 -20.49 -6.21
C GLY A 449 -0.45 -19.80 -5.11
N PHE A 450 -0.64 -18.47 -5.18
CA PHE A 450 -1.69 -17.81 -4.40
C PHE A 450 -3.09 -18.32 -4.81
N ASP A 451 -3.93 -18.65 -3.82
CA ASP A 451 -5.35 -18.99 -3.99
C ASP A 451 -6.14 -18.40 -2.81
N SER A 452 -7.13 -17.55 -3.08
CA SER A 452 -7.99 -16.93 -2.07
C SER A 452 -8.85 -17.95 -1.29
N LYS A 453 -9.02 -19.17 -1.81
CA LYS A 453 -9.70 -20.29 -1.15
C LYS A 453 -8.81 -21.07 -0.19
N ARG A 454 -7.47 -20.89 -0.21
CA ARG A 454 -6.57 -21.50 0.78
C ARG A 454 -6.86 -20.94 2.16
N LEU A 455 -6.76 -21.78 3.19
CA LEU A 455 -6.87 -21.31 4.57
C LEU A 455 -5.72 -20.35 4.91
N PHE A 456 -6.04 -19.29 5.65
CA PHE A 456 -5.10 -18.25 6.07
C PHE A 456 -4.53 -18.57 7.45
N GLN A 457 -5.39 -18.74 8.45
CA GLN A 457 -4.98 -18.88 9.85
C GLN A 457 -4.60 -20.32 10.21
N TYR A 458 -5.35 -21.30 9.71
CA TYR A 458 -5.10 -22.73 9.92
C TYR A 458 -4.31 -23.32 8.75
N ASP A 459 -3.17 -23.93 9.02
CA ASP A 459 -2.37 -24.66 8.03
C ASP A 459 -3.07 -25.96 7.63
N GLU A 460 -3.29 -26.15 6.33
CA GLU A 460 -4.04 -27.30 5.82
C GLU A 460 -3.31 -28.64 5.99
N LYS A 461 -1.96 -28.65 6.08
CA LYS A 461 -1.17 -29.86 6.39
C LYS A 461 -1.33 -30.21 7.87
N LEU A 462 -1.19 -29.22 8.78
CA LEU A 462 -1.31 -29.43 10.23
C LEU A 462 -2.74 -29.84 10.60
N LEU A 463 -3.76 -29.17 10.05
CA LEU A 463 -5.17 -29.47 10.27
C LEU A 463 -5.56 -30.88 9.77
N ASN A 464 -5.02 -31.35 8.64
CA ASN A 464 -5.17 -32.75 8.23
C ASN A 464 -4.40 -33.72 9.14
N ARG A 465 -3.16 -33.39 9.54
CA ARG A 465 -2.33 -34.21 10.45
C ARG A 465 -3.02 -34.43 11.79
N ALA A 466 -3.55 -33.38 12.41
CA ALA A 466 -4.34 -33.46 13.64
C ALA A 466 -5.56 -34.39 13.47
N ARG A 467 -6.24 -34.34 12.31
CA ARG A 467 -7.41 -35.20 12.04
C ARG A 467 -7.02 -36.67 11.88
N PHE A 468 -5.90 -36.97 11.23
CA PHE A 468 -5.38 -38.34 11.17
C PHE A 468 -4.99 -38.86 12.56
N HIS A 469 -4.32 -38.06 13.40
CA HIS A 469 -4.00 -38.45 14.78
C HIS A 469 -5.25 -38.71 15.63
N HIS A 470 -6.32 -37.93 15.45
CA HIS A 470 -7.60 -38.21 16.11
C HIS A 470 -8.16 -39.58 15.70
N TRP A 471 -8.23 -39.85 14.40
CA TRP A 471 -8.76 -41.10 13.87
C TRP A 471 -7.87 -42.33 14.16
N SER A 472 -6.56 -42.12 14.36
CA SER A 472 -5.65 -43.16 14.87
C SER A 472 -5.66 -43.31 16.40
N GLY A 473 -6.53 -42.58 17.11
CA GLY A 473 -6.72 -42.72 18.55
C GLY A 473 -5.69 -42.01 19.44
N ASP A 474 -4.99 -40.96 18.97
CA ASP A 474 -4.11 -40.16 19.83
C ASP A 474 -4.90 -39.60 21.03
N ALA A 475 -4.44 -39.93 22.24
CA ALA A 475 -5.17 -39.63 23.46
C ALA A 475 -5.18 -38.14 23.82
N LYS A 476 -4.18 -37.34 23.42
CA LYS A 476 -4.12 -35.90 23.70
C LYS A 476 -5.07 -35.15 22.75
N ILE A 477 -4.91 -35.37 21.45
CA ILE A 477 -5.71 -34.75 20.39
C ILE A 477 -7.18 -35.16 20.52
N SER A 478 -7.45 -36.42 20.87
CA SER A 478 -8.83 -36.88 21.09
C SER A 478 -9.49 -36.32 22.36
N ARG A 479 -8.74 -35.85 23.38
CA ARG A 479 -9.32 -35.07 24.49
C ARG A 479 -9.73 -33.67 24.01
N VAL A 480 -8.86 -32.98 23.27
CA VAL A 480 -9.15 -31.66 22.69
C VAL A 480 -10.39 -31.72 21.80
N ILE A 481 -10.52 -32.77 20.97
CA ILE A 481 -11.65 -32.91 20.05
C ILE A 481 -12.94 -33.32 20.78
N LYS A 482 -12.88 -34.07 21.89
CA LYS A 482 -14.05 -34.26 22.76
C LYS A 482 -14.53 -32.94 23.38
N HIS A 483 -13.61 -32.05 23.77
CA HIS A 483 -13.96 -30.71 24.26
C HIS A 483 -14.57 -29.84 23.16
N LEU A 484 -13.98 -29.85 21.95
CA LEU A 484 -14.52 -29.21 20.75
C LEU A 484 -15.97 -29.65 20.44
N ILE A 485 -16.24 -30.95 20.50
CA ILE A 485 -17.58 -31.52 20.29
C ILE A 485 -18.55 -31.06 21.39
N SER A 486 -18.15 -31.17 22.66
CA SER A 486 -18.95 -30.67 23.80
C SER A 486 -19.32 -29.19 23.65
N LYS A 487 -18.35 -28.33 23.26
CA LYS A 487 -18.62 -26.90 23.02
C LYS A 487 -19.50 -26.67 21.81
N ALA A 488 -19.38 -27.46 20.75
CA ALA A 488 -20.27 -27.41 19.59
C ALA A 488 -21.72 -27.81 19.94
N ASP A 489 -21.92 -28.85 20.77
CA ASP A 489 -23.24 -29.26 21.27
C ASP A 489 -23.85 -28.21 22.20
N ASN A 490 -23.03 -27.59 23.05
CA ASN A 490 -23.44 -26.46 23.90
C ASN A 490 -23.87 -25.24 23.06
N VAL A 491 -23.11 -24.87 22.02
CA VAL A 491 -23.48 -23.78 21.09
C VAL A 491 -24.82 -24.06 20.41
N ILE A 492 -25.06 -25.29 19.94
CA ILE A 492 -26.36 -25.67 19.36
C ILE A 492 -27.48 -25.51 20.40
N SER A 493 -27.24 -25.98 21.62
CA SER A 493 -28.22 -25.94 22.71
C SER A 493 -28.58 -24.50 23.10
N SER A 494 -27.58 -23.62 23.31
CA SER A 494 -27.80 -22.20 23.61
C SER A 494 -28.55 -21.47 22.49
N VAL A 495 -28.24 -21.78 21.23
CA VAL A 495 -28.92 -21.18 20.07
C VAL A 495 -30.37 -21.68 19.95
N MET A 496 -30.63 -22.98 20.19
CA MET A 496 -32.01 -23.50 20.26
C MET A 496 -32.82 -22.83 21.37
N THR A 497 -32.24 -22.63 22.55
CA THR A 497 -32.91 -21.94 23.67
C THR A 497 -33.22 -20.49 23.31
N MET A 498 -32.27 -19.74 22.72
CA MET A 498 -32.51 -18.36 22.27
C MET A 498 -33.68 -18.25 21.28
N PHE A 499 -33.81 -19.18 20.33
CA PHE A 499 -34.96 -19.16 19.40
C PHE A 499 -36.29 -19.49 20.10
N ARG A 500 -36.31 -20.48 21.00
CA ARG A 500 -37.50 -20.81 21.81
C ARG A 500 -37.94 -19.63 22.69
N GLU A 501 -37.00 -18.91 23.28
CA GLU A 501 -37.29 -17.70 24.07
C GLU A 501 -37.88 -16.58 23.20
N SER A 502 -37.39 -16.37 21.97
CA SER A 502 -38.01 -15.41 21.04
C SER A 502 -39.41 -15.82 20.58
N ASP A 503 -39.65 -17.12 20.33
CA ASP A 503 -40.97 -17.62 19.95
C ASP A 503 -41.98 -17.51 21.11
N LEU A 504 -41.53 -17.64 22.36
CA LEU A 504 -42.35 -17.44 23.56
C LEU A 504 -42.69 -15.96 23.78
N GLN A 505 -41.74 -15.03 23.59
CA GLN A 505 -41.99 -13.59 23.75
C GLN A 505 -42.95 -13.00 22.70
N ILE A 506 -43.25 -13.72 21.61
CA ILE A 506 -44.30 -13.34 20.65
C ILE A 506 -45.70 -13.74 21.16
N ASN A 507 -45.80 -14.78 21.99
CA ASN A 507 -47.08 -15.33 22.47
C ASN A 507 -47.51 -14.77 23.84
N ASP A 508 -46.57 -14.45 24.74
CA ASP A 508 -46.89 -14.13 26.13
C ASP A 508 -47.02 -12.62 26.39
N ASN A 509 -48.13 -12.05 25.91
CA ASN A 509 -48.48 -10.64 26.12
C ASN A 509 -49.19 -10.40 27.49
N SER A 510 -49.02 -11.31 28.46
CA SER A 510 -49.76 -11.27 29.73
C SER A 510 -49.13 -12.01 30.94
N ALA A 511 -47.82 -11.86 31.21
CA ALA A 511 -47.24 -12.29 32.48
C ALA A 511 -46.09 -11.40 33.02
N THR A 512 -46.01 -11.31 34.35
CA THR A 512 -45.12 -10.42 35.12
C THR A 512 -43.64 -10.86 35.10
N TYR A 513 -42.73 -9.88 35.20
CA TYR A 513 -41.27 -10.07 35.31
C TYR A 513 -40.84 -11.05 36.42
N TYR A 514 -39.85 -11.89 36.11
CA TYR A 514 -38.84 -12.38 37.05
C TYR A 514 -37.44 -12.17 36.47
N GLU A 515 -36.59 -11.43 37.17
CA GLU A 515 -35.19 -11.25 36.78
C GLU A 515 -34.36 -12.47 37.17
N LEU A 516 -33.76 -13.15 36.19
CA LEU A 516 -32.72 -14.15 36.47
C LEU A 516 -31.40 -13.44 36.82
N ARG A 517 -31.15 -13.36 38.12
CA ARG A 517 -30.05 -12.65 38.77
C ARG A 517 -28.72 -13.40 38.57
N ASP A 518 -27.80 -12.79 37.82
CA ASP A 518 -26.48 -13.36 37.51
C ASP A 518 -25.59 -13.44 38.77
N SER A 519 -25.38 -14.65 39.27
CA SER A 519 -24.81 -14.91 40.59
C SER A 519 -23.35 -15.37 40.55
N ASN A 520 -22.43 -14.43 40.30
CA ASN A 520 -21.09 -14.44 40.89
C ASN A 520 -20.37 -13.10 40.71
N LYS A 521 -20.45 -12.24 41.74
CA LYS A 521 -19.67 -11.00 41.82
C LYS A 521 -19.36 -10.67 43.29
N GLU A 522 -18.26 -11.23 43.77
CA GLU A 522 -17.77 -10.95 45.13
C GLU A 522 -17.41 -9.47 45.28
N LEU A 523 -17.76 -8.90 46.44
CA LEU A 523 -17.56 -7.49 46.73
C LEU A 523 -16.17 -7.28 47.37
N SER A 524 -15.42 -6.29 46.86
CA SER A 524 -14.33 -5.69 47.64
C SER A 524 -14.91 -4.77 48.72
N PRO A 525 -14.34 -4.72 49.94
CA PRO A 525 -14.99 -4.07 51.08
C PRO A 525 -14.81 -2.54 51.10
N SER A 526 -15.83 -1.85 51.60
CA SER A 526 -15.74 -0.49 52.14
C SER A 526 -16.09 -0.52 53.63
N ILE A 527 -15.36 0.26 54.43
CA ILE A 527 -15.33 0.15 55.90
C ILE A 527 -16.58 0.77 56.55
N ASN A 528 -17.18 0.06 57.51
CA ASN A 528 -18.16 0.65 58.43
C ASN A 528 -17.44 1.52 59.48
N THR A 529 -17.77 2.81 59.53
CA THR A 529 -17.64 3.64 60.73
C THR A 529 -19.03 3.90 61.31
N THR A 530 -19.19 3.66 62.61
CA THR A 530 -20.48 3.55 63.30
C THR A 530 -20.92 4.83 64.00
N ASN A 531 -22.23 4.93 64.30
CA ASN A 531 -22.90 5.86 65.25
C ASN A 531 -23.02 7.32 64.72
N SER A 532 -24.24 7.83 64.45
CA SER A 532 -25.24 8.44 65.37
C SER A 532 -24.80 9.84 65.87
N GLU A 533 -25.65 10.87 66.01
CA GLU A 533 -27.09 10.97 66.35
C GLU A 533 -27.76 12.26 65.77
N ASN A 534 -29.08 12.46 66.02
CA ASN A 534 -29.84 13.74 66.11
C ASN A 534 -30.08 14.54 64.79
N TYR A 535 -31.32 14.97 64.44
CA TYR A 535 -32.13 16.11 64.94
C TYR A 535 -31.39 17.47 64.79
N THR A 536 -31.96 18.57 64.25
CA THR A 536 -33.36 18.96 63.91
C THR A 536 -33.41 19.88 62.66
N ASP A 537 -34.62 20.38 62.33
CA ASP A 537 -35.02 21.55 61.49
C ASP A 537 -33.95 22.63 61.13
N VAL A 538 -34.04 23.39 60.03
CA VAL A 538 -35.11 24.35 59.69
C VAL A 538 -35.15 24.68 58.17
N THR A 539 -36.36 24.83 57.63
CA THR A 539 -36.72 25.51 56.35
C THR A 539 -37.53 26.79 56.70
N PRO A 540 -37.93 27.75 55.79
CA PRO A 540 -38.09 27.65 54.33
C PRO A 540 -37.81 28.96 53.53
N ILE A 541 -38.38 29.04 52.29
CA ILE A 541 -38.75 30.24 51.47
C ILE A 541 -37.63 31.19 50.96
N GLU A 542 -37.81 31.96 49.88
CA GLU A 542 -39.05 32.31 49.13
C GLU A 542 -38.84 32.46 47.59
N THR A 543 -39.73 31.81 46.82
CA THR A 543 -40.44 32.28 45.58
C THR A 543 -39.63 32.77 44.34
N VAL A 544 -40.15 32.92 43.11
CA VAL A 544 -41.35 33.64 42.60
C VAL A 544 -41.81 33.09 41.23
N HIS A 545 -43.13 32.80 41.11
CA HIS A 545 -44.10 33.01 39.99
C HIS A 545 -43.70 32.84 38.48
N ASN A 546 -44.57 32.46 37.53
CA ASN A 546 -45.94 31.90 37.58
C ASN A 546 -46.37 31.25 36.23
N GLU A 547 -47.46 30.47 36.27
CA GLU A 547 -48.72 30.54 35.45
C GLU A 547 -48.74 31.24 34.06
N ASN A 548 -49.63 30.92 33.08
CA ASN A 548 -50.97 30.31 33.19
C ASN A 548 -51.56 29.73 31.86
N PHE A 549 -52.65 28.96 32.02
CA PHE A 549 -53.86 28.84 31.14
C PHE A 549 -53.83 28.07 29.79
N VAL A 550 -54.94 27.43 29.31
CA VAL A 550 -56.13 26.78 29.95
C VAL A 550 -56.99 26.02 28.90
N VAL A 551 -58.08 25.34 29.33
CA VAL A 551 -59.11 24.54 28.58
C VAL A 551 -58.58 23.15 28.10
N ASP A 552 -59.00 21.95 28.56
CA ASP A 552 -60.29 21.37 29.07
C ASP A 552 -61.22 20.91 27.89
N ASP A 553 -62.07 19.86 27.90
CA ASP A 553 -62.67 19.00 28.94
C ASP A 553 -63.20 17.63 28.35
N SER A 554 -63.63 16.72 29.23
CA SER A 554 -64.76 15.74 29.18
C SER A 554 -64.95 14.59 28.15
N ILE A 555 -64.68 13.36 28.65
CA ILE A 555 -65.68 12.28 28.96
C ILE A 555 -66.48 11.53 27.83
N LYS A 556 -66.23 10.21 27.77
CA LYS A 556 -67.14 9.03 27.53
C LYS A 556 -68.33 9.11 26.55
N ARG A 557 -68.40 8.13 25.63
CA ARG A 557 -69.46 7.07 25.62
C ARG A 557 -69.19 5.89 24.67
N GLU A 558 -70.00 4.83 24.78
CA GLU A 558 -69.87 3.54 24.09
C GLU A 558 -71.00 3.29 23.08
N LEU A 559 -70.70 2.59 21.97
CA LEU A 559 -71.59 1.68 21.19
C LEU A 559 -72.89 2.24 20.54
N PRO A 560 -73.54 1.53 19.60
CA PRO A 560 -73.04 0.58 18.58
C PRO A 560 -73.55 0.89 17.14
N SER A 561 -73.15 0.06 16.15
CA SER A 561 -74.03 -0.61 15.14
C SER A 561 -73.59 -0.62 13.65
N SER A 562 -73.58 -1.86 13.11
CA SER A 562 -73.91 -2.30 11.74
C SER A 562 -73.22 -1.76 10.46
N SER A 563 -72.56 -2.72 9.79
CA SER A 563 -72.79 -3.17 8.38
C SER A 563 -71.85 -2.74 7.23
N SER A 564 -71.34 -3.78 6.55
CA SER A 564 -70.77 -3.84 5.18
C SER A 564 -69.48 -3.05 4.85
N SER A 565 -68.53 -3.58 4.06
CA SER A 565 -68.34 -4.97 3.59
C SER A 565 -66.92 -5.19 3.04
N SER A 566 -66.47 -6.45 3.06
CA SER A 566 -65.42 -7.01 2.20
C SER A 566 -64.07 -6.28 2.09
N GLU A 567 -63.11 -6.65 2.95
CA GLU A 567 -61.69 -6.69 2.55
C GLU A 567 -61.11 -8.07 2.87
N THR A 568 -60.09 -8.46 2.08
CA THR A 568 -59.36 -9.73 2.19
C THR A 568 -58.47 -9.77 3.45
N PRO A 569 -58.13 -10.97 3.98
CA PRO A 569 -57.28 -11.08 5.16
C PRO A 569 -55.89 -10.49 4.92
N THR A 570 -55.67 -9.30 5.47
CA THR A 570 -54.34 -8.68 5.61
C THR A 570 -53.54 -9.50 6.60
N LEU A 571 -52.78 -10.48 6.09
CA LEU A 571 -51.76 -11.18 6.86
C LEU A 571 -50.70 -10.15 7.26
N THR A 572 -50.85 -9.57 8.46
CA THR A 572 -49.90 -8.61 9.01
C THR A 572 -48.53 -9.28 9.08
N LYS A 573 -47.61 -8.81 8.24
CA LYS A 573 -46.20 -9.19 8.30
C LYS A 573 -45.59 -8.61 9.56
N GLU A 574 -45.81 -9.28 10.68
CA GLU A 574 -45.11 -9.00 11.92
C GLU A 574 -43.61 -9.08 11.65
N LYS A 575 -42.95 -7.98 11.99
CA LYS A 575 -41.62 -7.66 11.48
C LYS A 575 -40.58 -8.36 12.35
N MET A 576 -40.41 -9.67 12.17
CA MET A 576 -39.62 -10.58 13.00
C MET A 576 -38.32 -9.93 13.54
N ILE A 577 -38.36 -9.46 14.78
CA ILE A 577 -37.26 -8.74 15.43
C ILE A 577 -36.29 -9.78 16.00
N LEU A 578 -35.39 -10.27 15.13
CA LEU A 578 -34.23 -11.05 15.56
C LEU A 578 -33.44 -10.25 16.63
N PRO A 579 -33.10 -10.85 17.79
CA PRO A 579 -32.62 -10.11 18.95
C PRO A 579 -31.22 -9.50 18.76
N GLU A 580 -31.01 -8.27 19.21
CA GLU A 580 -29.74 -7.49 19.12
C GLU A 580 -28.58 -8.03 20.00
N LYS A 581 -28.66 -9.28 20.48
CA LYS A 581 -27.91 -9.78 21.64
C LYS A 581 -26.58 -10.49 21.37
N ILE A 582 -26.29 -10.97 20.17
CA ILE A 582 -25.01 -11.65 19.86
C ILE A 582 -24.00 -10.65 19.27
N SER A 583 -22.78 -10.60 19.82
CA SER A 583 -21.66 -9.83 19.25
C SER A 583 -20.91 -10.62 18.18
N LEU A 584 -20.28 -9.91 17.23
CA LEU A 584 -19.50 -10.51 16.14
C LEU A 584 -18.41 -11.47 16.66
N SER A 585 -17.76 -11.12 17.77
CA SER A 585 -16.73 -11.96 18.39
C SER A 585 -17.26 -13.34 18.81
N VAL A 586 -18.51 -13.42 19.29
CA VAL A 586 -19.17 -14.68 19.69
C VAL A 586 -19.68 -15.43 18.46
N LEU A 587 -20.25 -14.72 17.48
CA LEU A 587 -20.72 -15.32 16.23
C LEU A 587 -19.58 -16.02 15.47
N PHE A 588 -18.43 -15.35 15.35
CA PHE A 588 -17.25 -15.86 14.67
C PHE A 588 -16.65 -17.07 15.41
N GLU A 589 -16.56 -17.02 16.74
CA GLU A 589 -16.12 -18.16 17.57
C GLU A 589 -17.06 -19.37 17.44
N ASN A 590 -18.37 -19.15 17.49
CA ASN A 590 -19.38 -20.21 17.37
C ASN A 590 -19.35 -20.87 15.99
N VAL A 591 -19.31 -20.08 14.90
CA VAL A 591 -19.21 -20.61 13.53
C VAL A 591 -17.90 -21.38 13.32
N THR A 592 -16.78 -20.88 13.85
CA THR A 592 -15.47 -21.57 13.77
C THR A 592 -15.50 -22.89 14.54
N THR A 593 -16.02 -22.88 15.77
CA THR A 593 -16.16 -24.07 16.63
C THR A 593 -17.02 -25.15 15.97
N LEU A 594 -18.20 -24.80 15.46
CA LEU A 594 -19.09 -25.74 14.75
C LEU A 594 -18.44 -26.29 13.46
N THR A 595 -17.68 -25.45 12.74
CA THR A 595 -17.02 -25.86 11.49
C THR A 595 -15.86 -26.83 11.76
N LEU A 596 -15.05 -26.57 12.79
CA LEU A 596 -13.99 -27.49 13.22
C LEU A 596 -14.60 -28.78 13.78
N ALA A 597 -15.65 -28.71 14.60
CA ALA A 597 -16.35 -29.89 15.11
C ALA A 597 -16.87 -30.77 13.97
N HIS A 598 -17.41 -30.19 12.90
CA HIS A 598 -17.72 -30.93 11.67
C HIS A 598 -16.48 -31.54 11.02
N TYR A 599 -15.41 -30.75 10.83
CA TYR A 599 -14.20 -31.19 10.11
C TYR A 599 -13.54 -32.43 10.73
N PHE A 600 -13.54 -32.53 12.07
CA PHE A 600 -12.98 -33.67 12.81
C PHE A 600 -13.94 -34.86 12.96
N SER A 601 -15.22 -34.61 13.29
CA SER A 601 -16.22 -35.67 13.53
C SER A 601 -16.91 -36.20 12.26
N SER A 602 -16.83 -35.47 11.15
CA SER A 602 -17.68 -35.61 9.95
C SER A 602 -19.19 -35.50 10.19
N HIS A 603 -19.64 -35.16 11.41
CA HIS A 603 -21.05 -35.13 11.77
C HIS A 603 -21.77 -33.94 11.10
N LYS A 604 -22.82 -34.23 10.32
CA LYS A 604 -23.48 -33.24 9.45
C LYS A 604 -24.33 -32.22 10.21
N THR A 605 -24.62 -32.43 11.49
CA THR A 605 -25.38 -31.47 12.30
C THR A 605 -24.61 -30.18 12.54
N TYR A 606 -23.32 -30.26 12.89
CA TYR A 606 -22.51 -29.06 13.14
C TYR A 606 -22.35 -28.17 11.89
N VAL A 607 -22.13 -28.77 10.72
CA VAL A 607 -21.98 -28.03 9.45
C VAL A 607 -23.26 -27.29 9.06
N ARG A 608 -24.44 -27.90 9.32
CA ARG A 608 -25.74 -27.28 9.12
C ARG A 608 -25.96 -26.11 10.07
N TRP A 609 -25.62 -26.27 11.35
CA TRP A 609 -25.72 -25.17 12.32
C TRP A 609 -24.76 -24.02 12.04
N ALA A 610 -23.51 -24.29 11.66
CA ALA A 610 -22.55 -23.26 11.27
C ALA A 610 -23.05 -22.43 10.08
N ALA A 611 -23.51 -23.10 9.02
CA ALA A 611 -24.09 -22.45 7.85
C ALA A 611 -25.41 -21.72 8.18
N ASN A 612 -26.22 -22.24 9.11
CA ASN A 612 -27.46 -21.58 9.54
C ASN A 612 -27.20 -20.35 10.43
N LEU A 613 -26.13 -20.31 11.24
CA LEU A 613 -25.71 -19.08 11.94
C LEU A 613 -25.27 -18.01 10.94
N ILE A 614 -24.49 -18.37 9.92
CA ILE A 614 -24.16 -17.47 8.81
C ILE A 614 -25.42 -16.96 8.12
N ARG A 615 -26.34 -17.86 7.75
CA ARG A 615 -27.63 -17.49 7.13
C ARG A 615 -28.40 -16.50 8.00
N THR A 616 -28.58 -16.79 9.29
CA THR A 616 -29.39 -15.93 10.16
C THR A 616 -28.74 -14.57 10.42
N PHE A 617 -27.47 -14.54 10.81
CA PHE A 617 -26.85 -13.30 11.33
C PHE A 617 -26.12 -12.45 10.27
N LEU A 618 -25.76 -13.02 9.12
CA LEU A 618 -25.01 -12.31 8.06
C LEU A 618 -25.76 -12.20 6.73
N LEU A 619 -26.58 -13.19 6.36
CA LEU A 619 -27.25 -13.23 5.04
C LEU A 619 -28.76 -12.93 5.07
N SER A 620 -29.47 -13.16 6.19
CA SER A 620 -30.93 -12.91 6.27
C SER A 620 -31.29 -11.43 6.15
N SER A 621 -30.34 -10.56 6.50
CA SER A 621 -30.33 -9.12 6.24
C SER A 621 -30.56 -8.75 4.76
N TYR A 622 -30.23 -9.65 3.82
CA TYR A 622 -30.45 -9.46 2.38
C TYR A 622 -31.81 -9.98 1.87
N SER A 623 -32.70 -10.44 2.75
CA SER A 623 -33.95 -11.12 2.36
C SER A 623 -35.24 -10.42 2.82
N ILE A 624 -35.55 -9.27 2.21
CA ILE A 624 -36.91 -8.85 1.82
C ILE A 624 -36.72 -7.86 0.66
N GLY A 625 -37.47 -8.04 -0.42
CA GLY A 625 -37.21 -7.36 -1.69
C GLY A 625 -37.58 -5.89 -1.69
N ASP A 626 -36.75 -5.07 -2.33
CA ASP A 626 -37.05 -3.69 -2.68
C ASP A 626 -36.20 -3.28 -3.90
N GLN A 627 -36.72 -3.48 -5.12
CA GLN A 627 -36.18 -2.84 -6.32
C GLN A 627 -36.67 -1.38 -6.35
N ASN A 628 -36.03 -0.54 -5.54
CA ASN A 628 -36.29 0.90 -5.53
C ASN A 628 -35.10 1.65 -6.11
N ASP A 629 -35.32 2.29 -7.26
CA ASP A 629 -34.40 3.26 -7.84
C ASP A 629 -34.01 4.30 -6.79
N PHE A 630 -32.70 4.51 -6.63
CA PHE A 630 -32.16 5.59 -5.82
C PHE A 630 -31.14 6.35 -6.66
N GLU A 631 -31.33 7.66 -6.76
CA GLU A 631 -30.42 8.52 -7.49
C GLU A 631 -28.99 8.37 -6.97
N VAL A 632 -28.03 8.34 -7.90
CA VAL A 632 -26.61 8.22 -7.56
C VAL A 632 -26.15 9.53 -6.92
N THR A 633 -26.24 9.61 -5.58
CA THR A 633 -25.57 10.63 -4.78
C THR A 633 -24.07 10.52 -5.05
N ARG A 634 -23.58 11.34 -5.98
CA ARG A 634 -22.17 11.42 -6.38
C ARG A 634 -21.35 11.92 -5.19
N TYR A 635 -20.87 10.99 -4.36
CA TYR A 635 -19.71 11.25 -3.52
C TYR A 635 -18.60 11.80 -4.41
N ARG A 636 -18.13 13.02 -4.11
CA ARG A 636 -17.22 13.75 -5.00
C ARG A 636 -15.92 12.97 -5.16
N THR A 637 -15.60 12.63 -6.40
CA THR A 637 -14.33 12.01 -6.84
C THR A 637 -13.08 12.78 -6.39
N ASP A 638 -13.23 14.04 -5.99
CA ASP A 638 -12.17 14.89 -5.45
C ASP A 638 -11.68 14.41 -4.08
N LEU A 639 -12.58 13.84 -3.26
CA LEU A 639 -12.34 13.43 -1.87
C LEU A 639 -11.80 12.01 -1.72
N GLU A 640 -12.24 11.06 -2.57
CA GLU A 640 -11.85 9.64 -2.47
C GLU A 640 -10.32 9.45 -2.46
N ALA A 641 -9.59 10.24 -3.25
CA ALA A 641 -8.13 10.18 -3.35
C ALA A 641 -7.38 11.09 -2.36
N VAL A 642 -8.00 11.57 -1.26
CA VAL A 642 -7.33 12.38 -0.23
C VAL A 642 -6.78 11.51 0.91
N ASN A 643 -7.47 10.44 1.27
CA ASN A 643 -7.25 9.64 2.47
C ASN A 643 -6.33 8.41 2.26
N ASP A 644 -5.32 8.49 1.40
CA ASP A 644 -4.25 7.46 1.41
C ASP A 644 -3.36 7.65 2.63
N GLU A 645 -3.72 6.97 3.72
CA GLU A 645 -3.09 7.07 5.03
C GLU A 645 -2.25 5.82 5.38
N GLY A 646 -1.86 5.06 4.35
CA GLY A 646 -0.99 3.89 4.46
C GLY A 646 -1.33 2.76 3.48
N TYR A 647 -2.61 2.64 3.09
CA TYR A 647 -3.11 1.50 2.30
C TYR A 647 -4.11 1.84 1.17
N SER A 648 -4.67 3.05 1.11
CA SER A 648 -5.77 3.34 0.17
C SER A 648 -5.27 3.48 -1.28
N PHE A 649 -6.15 3.21 -2.24
CA PHE A 649 -5.81 3.16 -3.67
C PHE A 649 -6.38 4.36 -4.43
N PRO A 650 -5.60 5.00 -5.33
CA PRO A 650 -6.15 5.83 -6.39
C PRO A 650 -7.01 5.02 -7.41
N ASN A 651 -6.89 3.69 -7.43
CA ASN A 651 -7.42 2.79 -8.47
C ASN A 651 -8.30 1.63 -7.94
N LEU A 652 -8.92 1.73 -6.76
CA LEU A 652 -9.98 0.79 -6.32
C LEU A 652 -11.17 0.72 -7.31
N ASN A 653 -11.23 1.67 -8.24
CA ASN A 653 -12.21 1.79 -9.31
C ASN A 653 -11.99 0.82 -10.50
N MET A 654 -10.96 -0.03 -10.51
CA MET A 654 -10.63 -0.92 -11.65
C MET A 654 -10.93 -2.41 -11.45
N VAL A 655 -11.34 -2.86 -10.26
CA VAL A 655 -12.07 -4.13 -10.14
C VAL A 655 -13.42 -3.95 -10.84
N PRO A 656 -13.95 -4.91 -11.63
CA PRO A 656 -15.24 -4.75 -12.28
C PRO A 656 -16.39 -4.57 -11.28
N ARG A 657 -16.81 -3.31 -11.06
CA ARG A 657 -17.92 -2.94 -10.16
C ARG A 657 -19.29 -3.25 -10.80
N ALA A 658 -19.48 -4.51 -11.16
CA ALA A 658 -20.71 -5.08 -11.70
C ALA A 658 -21.65 -5.66 -10.60
N LEU A 659 -21.32 -5.42 -9.33
CA LEU A 659 -22.17 -5.70 -8.17
C LEU A 659 -22.64 -4.38 -7.56
N PRO A 660 -23.95 -4.17 -7.35
CA PRO A 660 -24.48 -2.92 -6.80
C PRO A 660 -24.20 -2.83 -5.30
N LYS A 661 -23.77 -1.66 -4.82
CA LYS A 661 -23.69 -1.37 -3.39
C LYS A 661 -25.08 -1.18 -2.80
N PRO A 662 -25.40 -1.90 -1.71
CA PRO A 662 -25.93 -1.17 -0.56
C PRO A 662 -25.44 -1.74 0.80
N LEU A 663 -24.59 -1.00 1.50
CA LEU A 663 -24.53 -1.04 2.97
C LEU A 663 -25.81 -0.39 3.55
N LYS A 664 -26.96 -1.03 3.33
CA LYS A 664 -28.23 -0.75 4.02
C LYS A 664 -28.35 -1.74 5.18
N TYR A 665 -28.51 -1.21 6.41
CA TYR A 665 -28.57 -1.94 7.70
C TYR A 665 -27.20 -2.47 8.21
N LYS A 666 -26.95 -2.65 9.53
CA LYS A 666 -27.83 -2.58 10.73
C LYS A 666 -27.00 -2.10 11.95
N SER A 667 -27.57 -1.22 12.78
CA SER A 667 -27.08 -0.65 14.07
C SER A 667 -25.65 -0.03 14.14
N PRO A 668 -25.43 1.05 14.93
CA PRO A 668 -24.09 1.61 15.14
C PRO A 668 -23.11 0.64 15.82
N LYS A 669 -23.63 -0.29 16.64
CA LYS A 669 -22.85 -1.27 17.41
C LYS A 669 -22.10 -2.24 16.48
N PHE A 670 -22.76 -2.76 15.44
CA PHE A 670 -22.14 -3.65 14.46
C PHE A 670 -20.90 -3.00 13.82
N LEU A 671 -21.06 -1.77 13.34
CA LEU A 671 -19.97 -0.99 12.72
C LEU A 671 -18.83 -0.64 13.69
N GLN A 672 -19.09 -0.55 15.00
CA GLN A 672 -18.05 -0.35 16.00
C GLN A 672 -17.21 -1.62 16.20
N GLU A 673 -17.87 -2.78 16.36
CA GLU A 673 -17.22 -4.09 16.57
C GLU A 673 -16.32 -4.51 15.39
N LEU A 674 -16.63 -4.09 14.15
CA LEU A 674 -15.81 -4.37 12.95
C LEU A 674 -14.33 -3.92 13.06
N HIS A 675 -13.98 -3.01 13.96
CA HIS A 675 -12.59 -2.55 14.18
C HIS A 675 -11.86 -3.34 15.27
N GLU A 676 -12.54 -4.23 15.98
CA GLU A 676 -12.08 -4.83 17.24
C GLU A 676 -12.09 -6.37 17.22
N VAL A 677 -12.72 -6.98 16.21
CA VAL A 677 -12.77 -8.45 16.04
C VAL A 677 -11.74 -8.96 15.01
N ASN A 678 -11.09 -10.09 15.31
CA ASN A 678 -10.23 -10.80 14.36
C ASN A 678 -11.08 -11.72 13.45
N PRO A 679 -11.15 -11.50 12.11
CA PRO A 679 -11.90 -12.36 11.20
C PRO A 679 -11.22 -13.67 10.81
N SER A 680 -9.90 -13.78 10.97
CA SER A 680 -9.08 -14.78 10.26
C SER A 680 -9.58 -16.23 10.37
N GLY A 681 -9.88 -16.71 11.57
CA GLY A 681 -10.43 -18.05 11.79
C GLY A 681 -11.86 -18.25 11.26
N PHE A 682 -12.69 -17.19 11.26
CA PHE A 682 -14.05 -17.23 10.70
C PHE A 682 -14.04 -17.25 9.17
N LEU A 683 -13.11 -16.54 8.52
CA LEU A 683 -12.94 -16.60 7.06
C LEU A 683 -12.50 -18.00 6.62
N ASP A 684 -11.63 -18.65 7.40
CA ASP A 684 -11.26 -20.05 7.18
C ASP A 684 -12.40 -21.03 7.45
N ALA A 685 -13.24 -20.76 8.45
CA ALA A 685 -14.49 -21.50 8.64
C ALA A 685 -15.40 -21.36 7.41
N CYS A 686 -15.56 -20.16 6.85
CA CYS A 686 -16.33 -19.94 5.62
C CYS A 686 -15.75 -20.71 4.42
N ARG A 687 -14.42 -20.73 4.25
CA ARG A 687 -13.73 -21.55 3.23
C ARG A 687 -14.02 -23.05 3.42
N LEU A 688 -13.95 -23.56 4.66
CA LEU A 688 -14.25 -24.96 4.99
C LEU A 688 -15.72 -25.33 4.78
N LEU A 689 -16.67 -24.45 5.14
CA LEU A 689 -18.11 -24.67 4.93
C LEU A 689 -18.48 -24.68 3.44
N TYR A 690 -17.82 -23.86 2.62
CA TYR A 690 -17.97 -23.88 1.17
C TYR A 690 -17.37 -25.15 0.54
N ARG A 691 -16.16 -25.57 0.97
CA ARG A 691 -15.56 -26.86 0.57
C ARG A 691 -16.45 -28.05 0.96
N ALA A 692 -17.13 -27.98 2.10
CA ALA A 692 -18.08 -28.99 2.58
C ALA A 692 -19.49 -28.90 1.94
N GLN A 693 -19.70 -28.00 0.97
CA GLN A 693 -20.98 -27.76 0.28
C GLN A 693 -22.15 -27.38 1.23
N ALA A 694 -21.85 -26.89 2.44
CA ALA A 694 -22.84 -26.43 3.42
C ALA A 694 -23.29 -24.99 3.14
N LEU A 695 -22.45 -24.21 2.48
CA LEU A 695 -22.77 -22.94 1.82
C LEU A 695 -22.80 -23.17 0.30
N THR A 696 -23.83 -22.62 -0.35
CA THR A 696 -23.91 -22.57 -1.81
C THR A 696 -22.90 -21.58 -2.41
N HIS A 697 -22.66 -21.67 -3.72
CA HIS A 697 -21.79 -20.70 -4.40
C HIS A 697 -22.29 -19.25 -4.28
N LYS A 698 -23.62 -19.06 -4.30
CA LYS A 698 -24.21 -17.73 -4.08
C LYS A 698 -23.91 -17.24 -2.66
N GLU A 699 -24.22 -18.02 -1.63
CA GLU A 699 -23.98 -17.62 -0.23
C GLU A 699 -22.49 -17.34 0.06
N TYR A 700 -21.57 -18.06 -0.56
CA TYR A 700 -20.14 -17.78 -0.47
C TYR A 700 -19.73 -16.49 -1.21
N THR A 701 -20.37 -16.16 -2.33
CA THR A 701 -20.18 -14.88 -3.04
C THR A 701 -20.79 -13.71 -2.27
N ASP A 702 -21.96 -13.90 -1.66
CA ASP A 702 -22.61 -12.92 -0.78
C ASP A 702 -21.69 -12.61 0.44
N LEU A 703 -21.05 -13.63 1.02
CA LEU A 703 -20.00 -13.46 2.05
C LEU A 703 -18.76 -12.72 1.57
N ILE A 704 -18.28 -12.97 0.34
CA ILE A 704 -17.17 -12.20 -0.26
C ILE A 704 -17.56 -10.73 -0.42
N SER A 705 -18.81 -10.42 -0.79
CA SER A 705 -19.30 -9.03 -0.85
C SER A 705 -19.26 -8.38 0.54
N ILE A 706 -19.78 -9.04 1.57
CA ILE A 706 -19.76 -8.53 2.96
C ILE A 706 -18.32 -8.32 3.47
N ALA A 707 -17.40 -9.23 3.14
CA ALA A 707 -15.99 -9.08 3.47
C ALA A 707 -15.33 -7.91 2.71
N SER A 708 -15.74 -7.65 1.47
CA SER A 708 -15.28 -6.51 0.66
C SER A 708 -15.79 -5.18 1.22
N ASP A 709 -17.06 -5.11 1.64
CA ASP A 709 -17.64 -3.92 2.27
C ASP A 709 -16.96 -3.60 3.61
N TRP A 710 -16.66 -4.63 4.42
CA TRP A 710 -15.88 -4.48 5.65
C TRP A 710 -14.45 -4.01 5.36
N LEU A 711 -13.78 -4.58 4.37
CA LEU A 711 -12.42 -4.16 3.95
C LEU A 711 -12.40 -2.70 3.46
N GLU A 712 -13.37 -2.28 2.66
CA GLU A 712 -13.51 -0.88 2.23
C GLU A 712 -13.72 0.05 3.44
N TYR A 713 -14.54 -0.37 4.41
CA TYR A 713 -14.79 0.38 5.63
C TYR A 713 -13.56 0.49 6.54
N LEU A 714 -12.76 -0.57 6.69
CA LEU A 714 -11.49 -0.53 7.45
C LEU A 714 -10.47 0.40 6.79
N VAL A 715 -10.32 0.35 5.47
CA VAL A 715 -9.27 1.11 4.76
C VAL A 715 -9.63 2.61 4.62
N ASN A 716 -10.91 2.96 4.52
CA ASN A 716 -11.33 4.33 4.19
C ASN A 716 -12.06 5.09 5.31
N SER A 717 -12.53 4.44 6.38
CA SER A 717 -13.20 5.14 7.48
C SER A 717 -12.23 5.89 8.40
N PRO A 718 -12.62 7.04 8.99
CA PRO A 718 -11.76 7.78 9.91
C PRO A 718 -11.33 6.99 11.16
N LYS A 719 -12.14 6.04 11.65
CA LYS A 719 -11.76 5.14 12.77
C LYS A 719 -10.67 4.15 12.32
N GLY A 720 -10.85 3.50 11.16
CA GLY A 720 -9.86 2.54 10.64
C GLY A 720 -8.52 3.20 10.32
N ILE A 721 -8.56 4.37 9.66
CA ILE A 721 -7.39 5.22 9.39
C ILE A 721 -6.65 5.59 10.68
N ASN A 722 -7.36 5.96 11.74
CA ASN A 722 -6.75 6.28 13.02
C ASN A 722 -6.07 5.05 13.64
N ILE A 723 -6.73 3.89 13.63
CA ILE A 723 -6.22 2.63 14.19
C ILE A 723 -4.96 2.15 13.45
N ALA A 724 -4.92 2.23 12.12
CA ALA A 724 -3.75 1.88 11.31
C ALA A 724 -2.47 2.65 11.72
N GLN A 725 -2.65 3.88 12.23
CA GLN A 725 -1.57 4.79 12.61
C GLN A 725 -1.06 4.58 14.05
N LEU A 726 -1.83 3.89 14.90
CA LEU A 726 -1.45 3.61 16.29
C LEU A 726 -0.12 2.85 16.37
N PRO A 727 0.74 3.15 17.36
CA PRO A 727 2.06 2.54 17.49
C PRO A 727 2.07 1.24 18.30
N ASP A 728 0.89 0.68 18.58
CA ASP A 728 0.66 -0.42 19.52
C ASP A 728 -0.16 -1.55 18.87
N HIS A 729 -0.38 -2.65 19.61
CA HIS A 729 -1.04 -3.88 19.16
C HIS A 729 -2.34 -3.70 18.36
N ARG A 730 -3.04 -2.56 18.50
CA ARG A 730 -4.28 -2.26 17.76
C ARG A 730 -4.03 -2.07 16.26
N SER A 731 -2.86 -1.54 15.87
CA SER A 731 -2.48 -1.48 14.45
C SER A 731 -1.96 -2.83 13.92
N THR A 732 -1.35 -3.65 14.78
CA THR A 732 -1.02 -5.05 14.45
C THR A 732 -2.28 -5.89 14.19
N LEU A 733 -3.34 -5.70 15.00
CA LEU A 733 -4.67 -6.28 14.75
C LEU A 733 -5.27 -5.76 13.43
N TYR A 734 -5.22 -4.45 13.19
CA TYR A 734 -5.72 -3.86 11.95
C TYR A 734 -5.05 -4.45 10.70
N ASP A 735 -3.72 -4.58 10.69
CA ASP A 735 -3.00 -5.20 9.57
C ASP A 735 -3.39 -6.69 9.42
N LEU A 736 -3.67 -7.42 10.52
CA LEU A 736 -4.20 -8.78 10.49
C LEU A 736 -5.60 -8.85 9.88
N GLN A 737 -6.50 -7.92 10.24
CA GLN A 737 -7.83 -7.80 9.63
C GLN A 737 -7.71 -7.54 8.12
N VAL A 738 -6.97 -6.49 7.71
CA VAL A 738 -6.82 -6.09 6.31
C VAL A 738 -6.15 -7.20 5.48
N THR A 739 -5.10 -7.85 6.00
CA THR A 739 -4.41 -8.93 5.28
C THR A 739 -5.32 -10.15 5.07
N SER A 740 -6.03 -10.60 6.11
CA SER A 740 -6.89 -11.78 6.03
C SER A 740 -8.15 -11.55 5.19
N LEU A 741 -8.74 -10.35 5.25
CA LEU A 741 -9.85 -9.93 4.39
C LEU A 741 -9.43 -9.79 2.92
N ALA A 742 -8.31 -9.09 2.64
CA ALA A 742 -7.78 -8.95 1.27
C ALA A 742 -7.48 -10.31 0.62
N GLY A 743 -6.91 -11.24 1.40
CA GLY A 743 -6.69 -12.62 0.96
C GLY A 743 -7.97 -13.45 0.77
N PHE A 744 -9.10 -13.08 1.38
CA PHE A 744 -10.40 -13.74 1.20
C PHE A 744 -11.17 -13.20 -0.01
N VAL A 745 -11.10 -11.90 -0.29
CA VAL A 745 -11.78 -11.25 -1.43
C VAL A 745 -10.98 -11.25 -2.74
N ASP A 746 -9.79 -11.86 -2.76
CA ASP A 746 -8.85 -11.90 -3.89
C ASP A 746 -8.27 -10.52 -4.31
N ASP A 747 -8.23 -9.54 -3.39
CA ASP A 747 -7.39 -8.34 -3.56
C ASP A 747 -5.94 -8.66 -3.19
N LEU A 748 -5.32 -9.43 -4.08
CA LEU A 748 -3.92 -9.81 -3.98
C LEU A 748 -2.97 -8.59 -3.99
N ARG A 749 -3.38 -7.45 -4.57
CA ARG A 749 -2.55 -6.23 -4.58
C ARG A 749 -2.54 -5.55 -3.21
N LEU A 750 -3.69 -5.46 -2.53
CA LEU A 750 -3.75 -4.97 -1.16
C LEU A 750 -3.01 -5.92 -0.22
N TYR A 751 -3.26 -7.23 -0.34
CA TYR A 751 -2.53 -8.26 0.41
C TYR A 751 -1.01 -8.08 0.27
N LEU A 752 -0.48 -8.06 -0.97
CA LEU A 752 0.95 -7.87 -1.25
C LEU A 752 1.49 -6.56 -0.69
N ARG A 753 0.72 -5.47 -0.76
CA ARG A 753 1.11 -4.15 -0.22
C ARG A 753 1.24 -4.17 1.29
N VAL A 754 0.30 -4.79 2.01
CA VAL A 754 0.30 -4.87 3.48
C VAL A 754 1.42 -5.77 3.96
N VAL A 755 1.54 -7.00 3.44
CA VAL A 755 2.57 -7.95 3.90
C VAL A 755 3.99 -7.48 3.64
N ASN A 756 4.20 -6.65 2.61
CA ASN A 756 5.48 -5.97 2.41
C ASN A 756 5.72 -4.85 3.43
N ARG A 757 4.72 -4.00 3.71
CA ARG A 757 4.84 -2.82 4.59
C ARG A 757 4.94 -3.14 6.08
N LEU A 758 4.41 -4.29 6.53
CA LEU A 758 4.57 -4.79 7.91
C LEU A 758 6.03 -4.71 8.42
N ARG A 759 6.99 -4.92 7.52
CA ARG A 759 8.43 -4.80 7.79
C ARG A 759 8.85 -3.44 8.34
N MET A 760 8.19 -2.35 7.94
CA MET A 760 8.42 -1.00 8.48
C MET A 760 7.92 -0.85 9.93
N ARG A 761 6.83 -1.54 10.27
CA ARG A 761 6.19 -1.48 11.59
C ARG A 761 7.01 -2.21 12.67
N ILE A 762 7.77 -3.25 12.28
CA ILE A 762 8.73 -3.96 13.16
C ILE A 762 9.67 -2.96 13.87
N ARG A 763 10.24 -1.98 13.14
CA ARG A 763 11.15 -0.95 13.72
C ARG A 763 10.45 0.10 14.61
N LYS A 764 9.10 0.18 14.59
CA LYS A 764 8.30 1.11 15.42
C LYS A 764 7.76 0.46 16.70
N HIS A 765 7.43 -0.83 16.64
CA HIS A 765 6.85 -1.60 17.75
C HIS A 765 7.93 -2.24 18.62
N PHE A 766 9.07 -2.61 18.04
CA PHE A 766 10.20 -3.25 18.74
C PHE A 766 11.40 -2.31 18.82
N TYR A 767 12.05 -2.26 20.00
CA TYR A 767 13.15 -1.33 20.28
C TYR A 767 14.36 -2.04 20.90
N ILE A 768 15.57 -1.67 20.46
CA ILE A 768 16.84 -2.07 21.07
C ILE A 768 17.40 -0.85 21.80
N ALA A 769 17.72 -0.98 23.09
CA ALA A 769 18.29 0.12 23.86
C ALA A 769 19.77 0.37 23.49
N ASN A 770 20.19 1.64 23.48
CA ASN A 770 21.56 2.03 23.17
C ASN A 770 22.57 1.33 24.10
N GLY A 771 23.49 0.56 23.53
CA GLY A 771 24.51 -0.19 24.27
C GLY A 771 24.02 -1.51 24.89
N ALA A 772 22.74 -1.87 24.75
CA ALA A 772 22.26 -3.20 25.09
C ALA A 772 22.66 -4.23 24.04
N ASN A 773 22.71 -5.50 24.44
CA ASN A 773 22.85 -6.62 23.50
C ASN A 773 21.63 -6.63 22.54
N PRO A 774 21.80 -6.81 21.21
CA PRO A 774 20.69 -6.96 20.26
C PRO A 774 19.71 -8.13 20.50
N SER A 775 19.86 -8.90 21.58
CA SER A 775 18.85 -9.80 22.14
C SER A 775 17.82 -9.11 23.05
N SER A 776 18.18 -7.98 23.66
CA SER A 776 17.36 -7.25 24.65
C SER A 776 16.37 -6.29 23.96
N ILE A 777 15.42 -6.87 23.24
CA ILE A 777 14.38 -6.14 22.51
C ILE A 777 13.16 -5.90 23.41
N THR A 778 12.64 -4.67 23.44
CA THR A 778 11.45 -4.28 24.23
C THR A 778 10.32 -3.73 23.36
N GLN A 779 9.13 -3.59 23.95
CA GLN A 779 7.91 -3.13 23.29
C GLN A 779 7.40 -1.81 23.89
N PRO A 780 8.11 -0.68 23.70
CA PRO A 780 7.93 0.54 24.49
C PRO A 780 6.59 1.27 24.26
N GLN A 781 5.82 0.90 23.24
CA GLN A 781 4.55 1.55 22.91
C GLN A 781 3.39 0.94 23.71
N GLU A 782 3.40 -0.38 23.94
CA GLU A 782 2.48 -1.07 24.86
C GLU A 782 2.65 -0.55 26.30
N ILE A 783 3.90 -0.36 26.72
CA ILE A 783 4.25 0.20 28.03
C ILE A 783 3.66 1.61 28.20
N LYS A 784 3.79 2.48 27.17
CA LYS A 784 3.18 3.81 27.17
C LYS A 784 1.65 3.75 27.17
N LEU A 785 1.04 2.77 26.50
CA LEU A 785 -0.40 2.56 26.54
C LEU A 785 -0.86 2.29 27.98
N VAL A 786 -0.27 1.33 28.69
CA VAL A 786 -0.57 1.05 30.11
C VAL A 786 -0.40 2.29 30.97
N GLN A 787 0.71 3.02 30.81
CA GLN A 787 0.94 4.28 31.54
C GLN A 787 -0.14 5.34 31.27
N ASN A 788 -0.70 5.39 30.06
CA ASN A 788 -1.75 6.34 29.70
C ASN A 788 -3.15 5.88 30.15
N GLU A 789 -3.41 4.58 30.21
CA GLU A 789 -4.63 4.00 30.81
C GLU A 789 -4.67 4.22 32.33
N ILE A 790 -3.52 4.09 33.01
CA ILE A 790 -3.37 4.42 34.44
C ILE A 790 -3.62 5.93 34.69
N LYS A 791 -3.04 6.82 33.87
CA LYS A 791 -3.31 8.28 33.97
C LYS A 791 -4.79 8.64 33.73
N GLN A 792 -5.53 7.80 32.99
CA GLN A 792 -6.96 7.95 32.75
C GLN A 792 -7.83 7.21 33.77
N GLY A 793 -7.24 6.64 34.83
CA GLY A 793 -7.95 5.94 35.90
C GLY A 793 -8.59 4.61 35.51
N ARG A 794 -8.29 4.06 34.32
CA ARG A 794 -8.87 2.79 33.82
C ARG A 794 -8.12 1.54 34.28
N ILE A 795 -6.90 1.70 34.77
CA ILE A 795 -6.03 0.64 35.32
C ILE A 795 -5.42 1.16 36.63
N LYS A 796 -5.29 0.33 37.67
CA LYS A 796 -4.62 0.74 38.92
C LYS A 796 -3.10 0.70 38.77
N VAL A 797 -2.38 1.57 39.49
CA VAL A 797 -0.91 1.57 39.50
C VAL A 797 -0.34 0.20 39.93
N SER A 798 -1.00 -0.48 40.86
CA SER A 798 -0.65 -1.84 41.32
C SER A 798 -0.79 -2.94 40.26
N GLU A 799 -1.54 -2.68 39.19
CA GLU A 799 -1.82 -3.64 38.11
C GLU A 799 -0.89 -3.45 36.90
N PHE A 800 0.04 -2.47 36.97
CA PHE A 800 0.92 -2.07 35.86
C PHE A 800 1.63 -3.26 35.18
N SER A 801 2.32 -4.10 35.97
CA SER A 801 3.10 -5.23 35.44
C SER A 801 2.23 -6.30 34.77
N GLU A 802 1.00 -6.48 35.24
CA GLU A 802 0.05 -7.43 34.66
C GLU A 802 -0.46 -6.95 33.30
N TYR A 803 -0.81 -5.66 33.18
CA TYR A 803 -1.24 -5.09 31.91
C TYR A 803 -0.08 -4.87 30.93
N GLU A 804 1.14 -4.61 31.42
CA GLU A 804 2.35 -4.62 30.60
C GLU A 804 2.54 -6.00 29.96
N PHE A 805 2.57 -7.06 30.76
CA PHE A 805 2.62 -8.44 30.27
C PHE A 805 1.46 -8.77 29.32
N ARG A 806 0.23 -8.34 29.64
CA ARG A 806 -0.96 -8.55 28.80
C ARG A 806 -0.79 -7.97 27.40
N TYR A 807 -0.51 -6.67 27.28
CA TYR A 807 -0.47 -6.02 25.96
C TYR A 807 0.80 -6.37 25.16
N THR A 808 1.94 -6.58 25.83
CA THR A 808 3.16 -7.04 25.16
C THR A 808 3.05 -8.47 24.63
N THR A 809 2.35 -9.36 25.33
CA THR A 809 2.00 -10.70 24.82
C THR A 809 0.96 -10.62 23.70
N LEU A 810 -0.07 -9.78 23.84
CA LEU A 810 -1.13 -9.59 22.83
C LEU A 810 -0.59 -9.06 21.49
N ASN A 811 0.32 -8.09 21.52
CA ASN A 811 0.99 -7.60 20.30
C ASN A 811 1.73 -8.75 19.59
N LEU A 812 2.50 -9.55 20.34
CA LEU A 812 3.24 -10.69 19.81
C LEU A 812 2.30 -11.79 19.28
N GLN A 813 1.15 -12.04 19.91
CA GLN A 813 0.12 -12.94 19.36
C GLN A 813 -0.30 -12.47 17.96
N TYR A 814 -0.72 -11.21 17.80
CA TYR A 814 -1.13 -10.70 16.48
C TYR A 814 0.00 -10.73 15.43
N TRP A 815 1.25 -10.45 15.83
CA TRP A 815 2.42 -10.63 14.95
C TRP A 815 2.64 -12.10 14.53
N MET A 816 2.39 -13.06 15.43
CA MET A 816 2.48 -14.48 15.09
C MET A 816 1.34 -14.95 14.19
N LEU A 817 0.11 -14.46 14.41
CA LEU A 817 -1.03 -14.75 13.53
C LEU A 817 -0.79 -14.22 12.11
N LEU A 818 -0.25 -13.00 11.98
CA LEU A 818 0.22 -12.43 10.70
C LEU A 818 1.31 -13.28 10.05
N THR A 819 2.33 -13.69 10.82
CA THR A 819 3.48 -14.46 10.31
C THR A 819 3.03 -15.83 9.79
N ARG A 820 2.24 -16.58 10.57
CA ARG A 820 1.64 -17.85 10.12
C ARG A 820 0.72 -17.64 8.91
N GLY A 821 -0.10 -16.59 8.91
CA GLY A 821 -0.96 -16.23 7.78
C GLY A 821 -0.20 -16.09 6.45
N ILE A 822 0.91 -15.34 6.47
CA ILE A 822 1.77 -15.15 5.30
C ILE A 822 2.46 -16.46 4.87
N GLN A 823 2.90 -17.26 5.84
CA GLN A 823 3.52 -18.58 5.56
C GLN A 823 2.51 -19.57 4.94
N ASN A 824 1.28 -19.63 5.44
CA ASN A 824 0.23 -20.53 4.98
C ASN A 824 -0.24 -20.17 3.55
N ILE A 825 -0.42 -18.88 3.27
CA ILE A 825 -0.67 -18.38 1.91
C ILE A 825 0.55 -18.60 0.99
N GLY A 826 1.76 -18.69 1.55
CA GLY A 826 3.01 -19.00 0.85
C GLY A 826 3.65 -17.82 0.11
N VAL A 827 2.90 -16.73 -0.06
CA VAL A 827 3.30 -15.51 -0.78
C VAL A 827 3.49 -14.36 0.20
N GLY A 828 4.67 -13.74 0.13
CA GLY A 828 5.09 -12.63 0.98
C GLY A 828 6.55 -12.77 1.44
N ALA A 829 7.09 -11.71 2.03
CA ALA A 829 8.36 -11.76 2.74
C ALA A 829 8.19 -12.53 4.06
N ASP A 830 9.21 -13.29 4.47
CA ASP A 830 9.22 -13.94 5.78
C ASP A 830 9.45 -12.90 6.88
N LEU A 831 8.45 -12.71 7.75
CA LEU A 831 8.52 -11.77 8.87
C LEU A 831 9.29 -12.32 10.08
N TRP A 832 9.35 -13.64 10.27
CA TRP A 832 10.01 -14.24 11.45
C TRP A 832 11.51 -13.90 11.44
N GLN A 833 12.16 -14.18 10.30
CA GLN A 833 13.58 -13.93 10.08
C GLN A 833 13.90 -12.52 9.55
N TYR A 834 12.90 -11.64 9.36
CA TYR A 834 13.16 -10.27 8.89
C TYR A 834 13.98 -9.51 9.93
N THR A 835 15.04 -8.84 9.46
CA THR A 835 15.94 -8.03 10.27
C THR A 835 15.89 -6.60 9.74
N ALA A 836 15.41 -5.68 10.58
CA ALA A 836 15.30 -4.26 10.25
C ALA A 836 16.69 -3.59 10.24
N LYS A 837 16.76 -2.37 9.70
CA LYS A 837 18.02 -1.64 9.42
C LYS A 837 18.90 -1.37 10.65
N GLU A 838 18.34 -1.35 11.85
CA GLU A 838 19.06 -1.17 13.12
C GLU A 838 19.18 -2.49 13.92
N GLY A 839 18.82 -3.63 13.32
CA GLY A 839 18.99 -4.98 13.88
C GLY A 839 17.76 -5.55 14.60
N GLN A 840 16.63 -4.84 14.66
CA GLN A 840 15.39 -5.37 15.25
C GLN A 840 14.89 -6.60 14.46
N ARG A 841 14.47 -7.64 15.17
CA ARG A 841 13.91 -8.89 14.61
C ARG A 841 12.68 -9.30 15.39
N LEU A 842 11.65 -9.78 14.69
CA LEU A 842 10.45 -10.34 15.33
C LEU A 842 10.80 -11.60 16.15
N SER A 843 11.66 -12.48 15.62
CA SER A 843 12.12 -13.67 16.36
C SER A 843 12.82 -13.32 17.68
N ARG A 844 13.66 -12.29 17.71
CA ARG A 844 14.36 -11.84 18.92
C ARG A 844 13.44 -11.10 19.89
N ALA A 845 12.45 -10.36 19.40
CA ALA A 845 11.41 -9.80 20.26
C ALA A 845 10.61 -10.90 20.96
N MET A 846 10.26 -11.98 20.24
CA MET A 846 9.62 -13.16 20.81
C MET A 846 10.48 -13.83 21.87
N MET A 847 11.73 -14.18 21.52
CA MET A 847 12.65 -14.85 22.46
C MET A 847 12.91 -14.00 23.70
N GLY A 848 13.18 -12.70 23.54
CA GLY A 848 13.34 -11.78 24.66
C GLY A 848 12.11 -11.72 25.57
N HIS A 849 10.90 -11.69 25.00
CA HIS A 849 9.64 -11.72 25.76
C HIS A 849 9.43 -13.03 26.52
N LEU A 850 9.73 -14.17 25.90
CA LEU A 850 9.65 -15.49 26.53
C LEU A 850 10.65 -15.62 27.69
N GLY A 851 11.91 -15.22 27.49
CA GLY A 851 12.95 -15.26 28.52
C GLY A 851 12.70 -14.30 29.69
N LEU A 852 12.18 -13.10 29.44
CA LEU A 852 11.78 -12.17 30.50
C LEU A 852 10.60 -12.68 31.34
N ASN A 853 9.79 -13.59 30.77
CA ASN A 853 8.60 -14.16 31.41
C ASN A 853 8.73 -15.67 31.66
N ASP A 854 9.94 -16.21 31.80
CA ASP A 854 10.20 -17.64 32.09
C ASP A 854 9.54 -18.07 33.42
N GLY A 855 9.50 -17.18 34.42
CA GLY A 855 8.73 -17.38 35.65
C GLY A 855 7.21 -17.41 35.49
N ARG A 856 6.68 -17.09 34.30
CA ARG A 856 5.24 -17.11 33.96
C ARG A 856 4.85 -18.19 32.95
N LEU A 857 5.70 -19.16 32.59
CA LEU A 857 5.35 -20.17 31.55
C LEU A 857 4.14 -21.06 31.87
N GLU A 858 3.66 -21.07 33.11
CA GLU A 858 2.40 -21.71 33.51
C GLU A 858 1.15 -20.88 33.19
N ASP A 859 1.32 -19.62 32.78
CA ASP A 859 0.26 -18.72 32.30
C ASP A 859 -0.32 -19.24 30.97
N ASP A 860 -1.65 -19.29 30.89
CA ASP A 860 -2.34 -19.85 29.73
C ASP A 860 -2.29 -18.93 28.49
N MET A 861 -1.82 -17.68 28.61
CA MET A 861 -1.58 -16.78 27.49
C MET A 861 -0.24 -17.03 26.77
N LEU A 862 0.79 -17.52 27.47
CA LEU A 862 2.13 -17.76 26.88
C LEU A 862 2.22 -19.07 26.08
N LYS A 863 1.50 -20.12 26.50
CA LYS A 863 1.59 -21.45 25.87
C LYS A 863 1.17 -21.42 24.39
N PRO A 864 0.07 -20.77 23.98
CA PRO A 864 -0.26 -20.62 22.57
C PRO A 864 0.81 -19.81 21.82
N LEU A 865 1.32 -18.73 22.43
CA LEU A 865 2.31 -17.85 21.80
C LEU A 865 3.61 -18.62 21.48
N LEU A 866 4.12 -19.38 22.44
CA LEU A 866 5.33 -20.20 22.30
C LEU A 866 5.21 -21.20 21.13
N HIS A 867 4.07 -21.89 21.03
CA HIS A 867 3.85 -22.91 20.00
C HIS A 867 3.63 -22.33 18.60
N ILE A 868 2.86 -21.23 18.49
CA ILE A 868 2.66 -20.56 17.21
C ILE A 868 3.99 -19.95 16.72
N ALA A 869 4.83 -19.43 17.63
CA ALA A 869 6.18 -18.97 17.33
C ALA A 869 7.14 -20.11 16.91
N GLN A 870 7.14 -21.24 17.61
CA GLN A 870 7.92 -22.42 17.22
C GLN A 870 7.54 -22.90 15.81
N THR A 871 6.23 -22.92 15.51
CA THR A 871 5.71 -23.33 14.20
C THR A 871 6.09 -22.34 13.11
N ALA A 872 6.08 -21.03 13.42
CA ALA A 872 6.56 -20.00 12.50
C ALA A 872 8.05 -20.15 12.18
N HIS A 873 8.89 -20.41 13.20
CA HIS A 873 10.31 -20.71 13.02
C HIS A 873 10.55 -21.96 12.15
N GLN A 874 9.88 -23.07 12.43
CA GLN A 874 9.99 -24.30 11.62
C GLN A 874 9.64 -24.08 10.15
N ALA A 875 8.56 -23.33 9.87
CA ALA A 875 8.16 -23.02 8.49
C ALA A 875 9.13 -22.06 7.77
N SER A 876 9.77 -21.14 8.49
CA SER A 876 10.84 -20.30 7.94
C SER A 876 12.09 -21.10 7.58
N ASP A 877 12.43 -22.11 8.37
CA ASP A 877 13.65 -22.89 8.19
C ASP A 877 13.47 -23.98 7.11
N GLU A 878 12.30 -24.64 7.04
CA GLU A 878 11.91 -25.51 5.90
C GLU A 878 12.04 -24.75 4.57
N LYS A 879 11.58 -23.49 4.53
CA LYS A 879 11.65 -22.61 3.34
C LYS A 879 13.08 -22.17 3.00
N ARG A 880 14.02 -22.23 3.94
CA ARG A 880 15.43 -21.83 3.75
C ARG A 880 16.37 -23.00 3.47
N GLY A 881 15.98 -24.23 3.81
CA GLY A 881 16.83 -25.42 3.67
C GLY A 881 18.04 -25.40 4.61
N ILE A 882 17.94 -24.71 5.75
CA ILE A 882 19.01 -24.60 6.74
C ILE A 882 19.12 -25.90 7.54
N TRP A 883 20.35 -26.35 7.77
CA TRP A 883 20.66 -27.33 8.81
C TRP A 883 20.93 -26.60 10.13
N HIS A 884 20.34 -27.10 11.22
CA HIS A 884 20.51 -26.52 12.55
C HIS A 884 21.97 -26.66 13.04
N GLU A 885 22.56 -25.54 13.46
CA GLU A 885 23.81 -25.51 14.23
C GLU A 885 23.46 -25.38 15.72
N HIS A 886 24.30 -25.94 16.61
CA HIS A 886 24.03 -25.95 18.05
C HIS A 886 24.02 -24.52 18.63
N GLY A 887 22.95 -24.17 19.33
CA GLY A 887 22.74 -22.84 19.93
C GLY A 887 21.91 -21.85 19.09
N ASP A 888 21.14 -22.34 18.12
CA ASP A 888 20.26 -21.52 17.29
C ASP A 888 18.86 -21.26 17.91
N GLU A 889 17.92 -20.73 17.10
CA GLU A 889 16.53 -20.48 17.54
C GLU A 889 15.78 -21.79 17.89
N HIS A 890 16.19 -22.95 17.36
CA HIS A 890 15.58 -24.25 17.64
C HIS A 890 15.93 -24.72 19.05
N ASP A 891 17.22 -24.74 19.39
CA ASP A 891 17.69 -25.08 20.74
C ASP A 891 17.08 -24.15 21.79
N TYR A 892 16.87 -22.86 21.45
CA TYR A 892 16.16 -21.92 22.28
C TYR A 892 14.72 -22.39 22.57
N PHE A 893 13.91 -22.73 21.56
CA PHE A 893 12.55 -23.24 21.79
C PHE A 893 12.52 -24.55 22.59
N GLN A 894 13.47 -25.47 22.36
CA GLN A 894 13.52 -26.74 23.09
C GLN A 894 13.76 -26.56 24.60
N HIS A 895 14.49 -25.52 25.02
CA HIS A 895 14.63 -25.15 26.43
C HIS A 895 13.28 -24.88 27.10
N PHE A 896 12.46 -23.98 26.53
CA PHE A 896 11.15 -23.62 27.11
C PHE A 896 10.18 -24.80 27.10
N LEU A 897 10.18 -25.59 26.02
CA LEU A 897 9.32 -26.77 25.91
C LEU A 897 9.69 -27.87 26.91
N LYS A 898 10.99 -28.04 27.23
CA LYS A 898 11.45 -28.92 28.29
C LYS A 898 10.96 -28.46 29.67
N ASN A 899 10.98 -27.15 29.95
CA ASN A 899 10.51 -26.57 31.20
C ASN A 899 8.98 -26.70 31.37
N ILE A 900 8.22 -26.62 30.27
CA ILE A 900 6.74 -26.73 30.27
C ILE A 900 6.25 -28.19 30.20
N GLY A 901 6.99 -29.10 29.57
CA GLY A 901 6.50 -30.41 29.12
C GLY A 901 5.76 -31.26 30.17
N GLY A 902 6.18 -31.19 31.44
CA GLY A 902 5.52 -31.88 32.56
C GLY A 902 4.13 -31.32 32.93
N LYS A 903 3.85 -30.06 32.57
CA LYS A 903 2.66 -29.24 32.91
C LYS A 903 1.80 -28.92 31.66
N MET A 904 2.17 -29.51 30.52
CA MET A 904 1.68 -29.19 29.17
C MET A 904 0.34 -29.86 28.80
N ASP A 905 -0.04 -30.95 29.48
CA ASP A 905 -1.36 -31.55 29.30
C ASP A 905 -2.41 -30.65 29.98
N ILE A 906 -3.18 -29.93 29.16
CA ILE A 906 -4.16 -28.93 29.61
C ILE A 906 -5.25 -29.50 30.52
N PHE A 907 -5.40 -30.83 30.55
CA PHE A 907 -6.35 -31.60 31.37
C PHE A 907 -5.69 -32.29 32.61
N LYS A 908 -4.41 -32.02 32.92
CA LYS A 908 -3.63 -32.81 33.89
C LYS A 908 -3.91 -32.53 35.37
N ASN A 909 -4.61 -31.46 35.70
CA ASN A 909 -4.95 -31.16 37.09
C ASN A 909 -6.06 -32.11 37.57
N ASN A 910 -5.77 -32.92 38.59
CA ASN A 910 -6.73 -33.88 39.16
C ASN A 910 -7.86 -33.23 39.98
N TYR A 911 -7.83 -31.90 40.18
CA TYR A 911 -9.00 -31.13 40.61
C TYR A 911 -9.87 -30.82 39.38
N PRO A 912 -11.21 -30.81 39.50
CA PRO A 912 -12.10 -30.44 38.40
C PRO A 912 -11.79 -29.00 37.96
N SER A 913 -11.02 -28.89 36.87
CA SER A 913 -10.71 -27.62 36.25
C SER A 913 -12.01 -27.10 35.62
N SER A 914 -12.49 -25.95 36.05
CA SER A 914 -13.75 -25.40 35.54
C SER A 914 -13.68 -25.25 34.03
N ASP A 915 -14.82 -25.48 33.36
CA ASP A 915 -14.94 -25.41 31.89
C ASP A 915 -14.29 -24.14 31.30
N SER A 916 -14.40 -23.02 32.01
CA SER A 916 -13.80 -21.72 31.66
C SER A 916 -12.26 -21.72 31.56
N ILE A 917 -11.56 -22.54 32.35
CA ILE A 917 -10.09 -22.66 32.30
C ILE A 917 -9.69 -23.50 31.07
N ILE A 918 -10.43 -24.56 30.78
CA ILE A 918 -10.19 -25.41 29.61
C ILE A 918 -10.50 -24.61 28.33
N ASP A 919 -11.61 -23.86 28.32
CA ASP A 919 -12.00 -22.97 27.23
C ASP A 919 -10.91 -21.94 26.93
N LEU A 920 -10.38 -21.25 27.94
CA LEU A 920 -9.27 -20.31 27.78
C LEU A 920 -8.06 -20.98 27.10
N ARG A 921 -7.66 -22.17 27.58
CA ARG A 921 -6.52 -22.94 27.04
C ARG A 921 -6.70 -23.36 25.59
N VAL A 922 -7.93 -23.69 25.18
CA VAL A 922 -8.24 -24.03 23.78
C VAL A 922 -8.58 -22.80 22.92
N GLY A 923 -8.52 -21.58 23.45
CA GLY A 923 -8.79 -20.36 22.67
C GLY A 923 -10.27 -20.02 22.49
N ILE A 924 -11.12 -20.37 23.46
CA ILE A 924 -12.57 -20.18 23.46
C ILE A 924 -13.00 -19.30 24.65
N GLY A 925 -14.09 -18.54 24.48
CA GLY A 925 -14.66 -17.70 25.52
C GLY A 925 -14.06 -16.30 25.58
N ALA A 926 -14.72 -15.43 26.35
CA ALA A 926 -14.44 -13.99 26.31
C ALA A 926 -13.00 -13.62 26.66
N GLU A 927 -12.36 -14.34 27.59
CA GLU A 927 -10.98 -14.04 27.98
C GLU A 927 -9.96 -14.46 26.92
N ALA A 928 -10.12 -15.62 26.27
CA ALA A 928 -9.29 -16.02 25.13
C ALA A 928 -9.32 -14.99 24.01
N ARG A 929 -10.52 -14.47 23.68
CA ARG A 929 -10.68 -13.40 22.69
C ARG A 929 -10.01 -12.09 23.13
N ARG A 930 -10.08 -11.72 24.42
CA ARG A 930 -9.35 -10.58 25.00
C ARG A 930 -7.82 -10.81 25.15
N GLN A 931 -7.33 -12.00 24.83
CA GLN A 931 -5.91 -12.37 24.80
C GLN A 931 -5.41 -12.71 23.38
N GLY A 932 -6.27 -12.57 22.36
CA GLY A 932 -5.93 -12.82 20.95
C GLY A 932 -5.70 -14.30 20.61
N ILE A 933 -6.04 -15.24 21.50
CA ILE A 933 -5.80 -16.68 21.32
C ILE A 933 -6.80 -17.23 20.29
N PRO A 934 -6.35 -17.90 19.19
CA PRO A 934 -7.26 -18.45 18.19
C PRO A 934 -8.05 -19.68 18.70
N PRO A 935 -9.33 -19.82 18.30
CA PRO A 935 -10.13 -21.03 18.54
C PRO A 935 -9.42 -22.30 18.08
N PHE A 936 -9.18 -23.20 19.03
CA PHE A 936 -8.50 -24.49 18.86
C PHE A 936 -7.15 -24.38 18.13
N TRP A 937 -6.34 -23.37 18.47
CA TRP A 937 -5.03 -23.08 17.86
C TRP A 937 -4.10 -24.31 17.68
N MET A 938 -4.12 -25.27 18.63
CA MET A 938 -3.36 -26.54 18.60
C MET A 938 -3.73 -27.51 17.46
N LEU A 939 -4.84 -27.26 16.75
CA LEU A 939 -5.36 -28.14 15.71
C LEU A 939 -4.98 -27.66 14.30
N GLY A 940 -4.05 -26.70 14.16
CA GLY A 940 -3.56 -26.27 12.85
C GLY A 940 -2.99 -24.84 12.74
N VAL A 941 -3.06 -24.00 13.78
CA VAL A 941 -2.33 -22.71 13.78
C VAL A 941 -0.87 -22.94 14.22
N ALA A 942 -0.74 -23.78 15.25
CA ALA A 942 0.44 -24.57 15.60
C ALA A 942 0.14 -26.08 15.44
#